data_AF-A0A285ZXM6-F1
#
_entry.id   AF-A0A285ZXM6-F1
#
_cell.length_a   1.000
_cell.length_b   1.000
_cell.length_c   1.000
_cell.angle_alpha   90.00
_cell.angle_beta   90.00
_cell.angle_gamma   90.00
#
_symmetry.space_group_name_H-M   'P 1'
#
loop_
_entity.id
_entity.type
_entity.pdbx_description
1 polymer ?
#
loop_
_entity_poly.entity_id
_entity_poly.type
_entity_poly.pdbx_seq_one_letter_code
_entity_poly.pdbx_strand_id
1 'polypeptide(L)'
;MRILISKLFQFKLPFYNNLVFAFGFLLLFFSKTVFAEGSKDLYPATAQGNRAFLYANIDNQNWLDRYPFKTRGAHFVYAKNGEAIAVASSAYGYQGAQIVITPPNGPSVIYNYDGSTGRIQNRAQELQGPRWSGAPAAGYAPVVVNVNAAQEGIWRVEFLAPRGNGNSDDISAADVAATANWTQPMANTSNLIAAWDVSVRNAAKTAWLTGRVYANVLNLSISPNFREERGFYVTNYILTEDGRAYRVQTNGNNGWAFTFFSNNNGFAVNGVPTYKSLNASTVAALSGLHDPRTLDDPLNKTHKIFYGKPNPDLPETANAFVTTANQTMWLKKDAILPIITDVKFIGVEGTEGKISRKGANISFNSSTSGSFQIVIPIASGANRIINGAAVQGYNEIFWDGKDGNGNFLSAGAISPSVQTFLRSAEVHFPYIDMEINPNGIIIELTENNTNYTVDPTKTNPAEYSDKVYWDDSSIDNAGNAGRGSSNPFVNLTGISSRSNGHKFGRYSTNTNATYHFGDARSMDTWAYIESDRNIHLVNIEVLEANLKIESISPDLSQYFSGNKITYNIRVQNDGPSAANGSRLAISLPAGLTIGTVTQANASTGVTVSNTATVGQTFSALLNLPNQGAIDFLVEATFTGSFNRVFDNTKASILRPADLTDPDATGNNAAGPVDADEECLNGATTGVGLCNNIKYNTVNGQEICQGSNITPIIYTLSPDGTQFENSTPLPDGLSAQNAGNNRTVSGALSASGIQTFFIKTLNTKRTQTNVILRSNALPDATANGPVSLCVDATGNPAISFKGSGSTVSYEFSYAINNGAVQTVTTPTGSDTATIAIPVNNTGVFTYKLISVKDLATGCSQTKNVEVEVTIFPKPAQAHIQLIQ
;
A
#
# COMPACT_ATOMS: atom_id res chain seq x y z
N MET A 1 -0.91 -71.56 20.95
CA MET A 1 -1.59 -72.84 20.64
C MET A 1 -0.76 -73.57 19.58
N ARG A 2 0.32 -74.25 19.97
CA ARG A 2 0.45 -75.73 20.04
C ARG A 2 -0.37 -76.51 18.98
N ILE A 3 0.40 -77.12 18.06
CA ILE A 3 0.32 -78.51 17.55
C ILE A 3 -0.74 -78.84 16.48
N LEU A 4 -0.27 -79.21 15.27
CA LEU A 4 -0.42 -80.52 14.59
C LEU A 4 0.38 -80.44 13.26
N ILE A 5 1.63 -80.91 13.16
CA ILE A 5 2.13 -82.29 12.93
C ILE A 5 1.88 -82.87 11.52
N SER A 6 2.99 -82.89 10.75
CA SER A 6 3.49 -83.92 9.82
C SER A 6 2.79 -84.19 8.47
N LYS A 7 3.53 -84.04 7.37
CA LYS A 7 4.35 -85.13 6.78
C LYS A 7 5.20 -84.68 5.56
N LEU A 8 6.49 -85.01 5.65
CA LEU A 8 7.40 -85.50 4.59
C LEU A 8 8.07 -84.53 3.58
N PHE A 9 9.28 -84.10 3.96
CA PHE A 9 10.55 -84.22 3.19
C PHE A 9 10.58 -85.49 2.32
N GLN A 10 11.15 -85.55 1.10
CA GLN A 10 12.55 -85.41 0.68
C GLN A 10 12.58 -85.62 -0.86
N PHE A 11 13.31 -84.88 -1.71
CA PHE A 11 14.67 -85.23 -2.15
C PHE A 11 15.24 -84.12 -3.06
N LYS A 12 16.55 -83.85 -2.93
CA LYS A 12 17.36 -82.93 -3.77
C LYS A 12 17.82 -83.61 -5.09
N LEU A 13 17.54 -82.93 -6.21
CA LEU A 13 18.33 -82.65 -7.45
C LEU A 13 19.24 -83.74 -8.09
N PRO A 14 19.30 -83.86 -9.45
CA PRO A 14 19.88 -82.84 -10.35
C PRO A 14 19.06 -82.61 -11.67
N PHE A 15 18.83 -81.38 -12.14
CA PHE A 15 19.70 -80.39 -12.78
C PHE A 15 19.93 -80.57 -14.30
N TYR A 16 19.75 -79.43 -14.99
CA TYR A 16 20.41 -79.01 -16.24
C TYR A 16 20.13 -79.80 -17.53
N ASN A 17 19.10 -79.41 -18.28
CA ASN A 17 19.22 -79.23 -19.74
C ASN A 17 18.01 -78.54 -20.40
N ASN A 18 16.82 -78.56 -19.79
CA ASN A 18 15.63 -77.94 -20.39
C ASN A 18 15.28 -76.53 -19.86
N LEU A 19 15.95 -76.05 -18.80
CA LEU A 19 15.76 -74.69 -18.30
C LEU A 19 16.65 -73.66 -19.01
N VAL A 20 17.77 -74.07 -19.61
CA VAL A 20 18.70 -73.17 -20.31
C VAL A 20 18.11 -72.70 -21.65
N PHE A 21 17.28 -73.52 -22.30
CA PHE A 21 16.57 -73.11 -23.51
C PHE A 21 15.40 -72.15 -23.24
N ALA A 22 14.74 -72.25 -22.08
CA ALA A 22 13.66 -71.35 -21.69
C ALA A 22 14.15 -70.03 -21.06
N PHE A 23 15.27 -70.05 -20.32
CA PHE A 23 15.88 -68.84 -19.75
C PHE A 23 16.69 -68.04 -20.78
N GLY A 24 17.24 -68.70 -21.82
CA GLY A 24 17.89 -68.05 -22.95
C GLY A 24 16.93 -67.26 -23.85
N PHE A 25 15.66 -67.63 -23.91
CA PHE A 25 14.64 -66.93 -24.71
C PHE A 25 14.03 -65.72 -23.97
N LEU A 26 14.04 -65.71 -22.64
CA LEU A 26 13.51 -64.60 -21.83
C LEU A 26 14.50 -63.43 -21.66
N LEU A 27 15.80 -63.66 -21.82
CA LEU A 27 16.85 -62.62 -21.75
C LEU A 27 17.08 -61.87 -23.07
N LEU A 28 16.44 -62.28 -24.16
CA LEU A 28 16.51 -61.59 -25.47
C LEU A 28 15.48 -60.46 -25.63
N PHE A 29 14.61 -60.21 -24.64
CA PHE A 29 13.60 -59.15 -24.68
C PHE A 29 13.92 -57.91 -23.82
N PHE A 30 15.12 -57.81 -23.25
CA PHE A 30 15.64 -56.50 -22.84
C PHE A 30 16.20 -55.80 -24.07
N SER A 31 15.32 -55.37 -24.97
CA SER A 31 15.67 -54.33 -25.93
C SER A 31 16.13 -53.13 -25.11
N LYS A 32 17.44 -52.88 -25.09
CA LYS A 32 17.97 -51.61 -24.61
C LYS A 32 17.18 -50.53 -25.34
N THR A 33 16.41 -49.76 -24.60
CA THR A 33 15.71 -48.59 -25.13
C THR A 33 16.78 -47.67 -25.69
N VAL A 34 16.88 -47.61 -27.02
CA VAL A 34 17.74 -46.65 -27.69
C VAL A 34 17.03 -45.31 -27.59
N PHE A 35 17.55 -44.43 -26.73
CA PHE A 35 17.10 -43.06 -26.59
C PHE A 35 17.50 -42.28 -27.86
N ALA A 36 16.54 -41.61 -28.46
CA ALA A 36 16.69 -40.71 -29.60
C ALA A 36 15.67 -39.59 -29.43
N GLU A 37 15.86 -38.39 -30.00
CA GLU A 37 14.88 -37.29 -29.89
C GLU A 37 14.34 -36.86 -31.26
N GLY A 38 13.02 -36.94 -31.44
CA GLY A 38 12.34 -36.50 -32.66
C GLY A 38 10.99 -37.18 -32.88
N SER A 39 10.67 -37.54 -34.12
CA SER A 39 9.38 -38.13 -34.47
C SER A 39 9.12 -39.48 -33.77
N LYS A 40 10.17 -40.18 -33.34
CA LYS A 40 10.05 -41.40 -32.54
C LYS A 40 9.36 -41.15 -31.18
N ASP A 41 9.65 -40.02 -30.53
CA ASP A 41 9.08 -39.68 -29.22
C ASP A 41 7.62 -39.24 -29.33
N LEU A 42 7.27 -38.59 -30.44
CA LEU A 42 5.88 -38.31 -30.77
C LEU A 42 5.11 -39.59 -31.13
N TYR A 43 5.78 -40.54 -31.78
CA TYR A 43 5.18 -41.79 -32.26
C TYR A 43 5.93 -43.02 -31.73
N PRO A 44 5.85 -43.35 -30.43
CA PRO A 44 6.37 -44.62 -29.91
C PRO A 44 5.58 -45.81 -30.46
N ALA A 45 6.03 -47.04 -30.18
CA ALA A 45 5.34 -48.25 -30.61
C ALA A 45 3.90 -48.38 -30.02
N THR A 46 3.62 -47.64 -28.95
CA THR A 46 2.33 -47.58 -28.25
C THR A 46 1.55 -46.30 -28.55
N ALA A 47 1.94 -45.52 -29.56
CA ALA A 47 1.26 -44.27 -29.90
C ALA A 47 -0.22 -44.47 -30.24
N GLN A 48 -1.04 -43.45 -29.99
CA GLN A 48 -2.45 -43.42 -30.34
C GLN A 48 -2.70 -42.44 -31.50
N GLY A 49 -3.81 -42.61 -32.20
CA GLY A 49 -4.28 -41.63 -33.17
C GLY A 49 -3.59 -41.73 -34.52
N ASN A 50 -3.38 -40.58 -35.15
CA ASN A 50 -2.73 -40.45 -36.45
C ASN A 50 -1.37 -39.77 -36.36
N ARG A 51 -0.54 -40.04 -37.36
CA ARG A 51 0.72 -39.34 -37.60
C ARG A 51 0.45 -37.96 -38.20
N ALA A 52 1.01 -36.94 -37.56
CA ALA A 52 1.24 -35.65 -38.16
C ALA A 52 2.64 -35.65 -38.80
N PHE A 53 2.74 -35.03 -39.97
CA PHE A 53 3.96 -34.86 -40.72
C PHE A 53 4.52 -33.47 -40.42
N LEU A 54 5.84 -33.36 -40.31
CA LEU A 54 6.49 -32.07 -40.15
C LEU A 54 6.37 -31.29 -41.46
N TYR A 55 5.77 -30.11 -41.39
CA TYR A 55 5.73 -29.16 -42.50
C TYR A 55 7.03 -28.34 -42.50
N ALA A 56 7.79 -28.44 -43.59
CA ALA A 56 9.09 -27.79 -43.72
C ALA A 56 9.21 -27.02 -45.04
N ASN A 57 8.80 -25.76 -45.01
CA ASN A 57 8.97 -24.78 -46.08
C ASN A 57 8.99 -23.38 -45.46
N ILE A 58 9.58 -22.39 -46.14
CA ILE A 58 9.65 -20.99 -45.73
C ILE A 58 9.10 -20.02 -46.79
N ASP A 59 8.35 -20.52 -47.77
CA ASP A 59 7.73 -19.67 -48.78
C ASP A 59 6.77 -18.66 -48.14
N ASN A 60 6.82 -17.42 -48.62
CA ASN A 60 6.06 -16.30 -48.09
C ASN A 60 4.72 -16.07 -48.81
N GLN A 61 4.17 -17.09 -49.46
CA GLN A 61 2.98 -16.95 -50.33
C GLN A 61 1.82 -17.82 -49.89
N ASN A 62 2.06 -19.11 -49.61
CA ASN A 62 0.98 -20.08 -49.42
C ASN A 62 0.65 -20.27 -47.93
N TRP A 63 -0.64 -20.40 -47.57
CA TRP A 63 -1.09 -20.84 -46.23
C TRP A 63 -0.50 -20.09 -45.03
N LEU A 64 -0.28 -18.77 -45.14
CA LEU A 64 0.27 -17.94 -44.06
C LEU A 64 -0.69 -17.77 -42.87
N ASP A 65 -1.98 -18.02 -43.10
CA ASP A 65 -3.05 -18.10 -42.11
C ASP A 65 -3.00 -19.37 -41.25
N ARG A 66 -2.33 -20.43 -41.72
CA ARG A 66 -2.17 -21.69 -40.99
C ARG A 66 -0.78 -21.89 -40.43
N TYR A 67 0.21 -21.42 -41.20
CA TYR A 67 1.63 -21.43 -40.87
C TYR A 67 2.21 -20.01 -40.90
N PRO A 68 1.87 -19.14 -39.94
CA PRO A 68 2.44 -17.80 -39.89
C PRO A 68 3.94 -17.80 -39.57
N PHE A 69 4.41 -18.84 -38.87
CA PHE A 69 5.80 -18.99 -38.43
C PHE A 69 6.50 -20.16 -39.10
N LYS A 70 6.46 -20.17 -40.44
CA LYS A 70 7.15 -21.17 -41.26
C LYS A 70 8.64 -21.29 -40.94
N THR A 71 9.12 -22.53 -40.89
CA THR A 71 10.53 -22.91 -40.73
C THR A 71 10.89 -24.06 -41.68
N ARG A 72 12.18 -24.28 -41.92
CA ARG A 72 12.68 -25.48 -42.60
C ARG A 72 12.74 -26.66 -41.61
N GLY A 73 11.63 -26.95 -40.94
CA GLY A 73 11.58 -27.97 -39.89
C GLY A 73 12.63 -27.74 -38.79
N ALA A 74 12.81 -26.48 -38.37
CA ALA A 74 13.91 -26.07 -37.52
C ALA A 74 13.80 -26.63 -36.09
N HIS A 75 14.88 -27.25 -35.63
CA HIS A 75 15.07 -27.79 -34.30
C HIS A 75 16.36 -27.22 -33.71
N PHE A 76 16.39 -27.13 -32.39
CA PHE A 76 17.54 -26.65 -31.64
C PHE A 76 18.05 -27.74 -30.72
N VAL A 77 19.37 -27.86 -30.61
CA VAL A 77 20.01 -28.88 -29.78
C VAL A 77 21.16 -28.28 -29.01
N TYR A 78 21.16 -28.44 -27.70
CA TYR A 78 22.31 -28.09 -26.88
C TYR A 78 23.31 -29.25 -26.84
N ALA A 79 24.58 -28.95 -27.12
CA ALA A 79 25.64 -29.95 -27.09
C ALA A 79 26.97 -29.38 -26.55
N LYS A 80 27.65 -30.19 -25.74
CA LYS A 80 28.92 -29.85 -25.07
C LYS A 80 30.13 -30.29 -25.89
N ASN A 81 31.28 -29.68 -25.62
CA ASN A 81 32.55 -30.11 -26.19
C ASN A 81 32.80 -31.63 -25.99
N GLY A 82 33.17 -32.32 -27.06
CA GLY A 82 33.39 -33.76 -27.09
C GLY A 82 32.12 -34.60 -27.33
N GLU A 83 30.92 -34.05 -27.21
CA GLU A 83 29.67 -34.72 -27.59
C GLU A 83 29.54 -34.84 -29.11
N ALA A 84 28.57 -35.62 -29.59
CA ALA A 84 28.25 -35.72 -31.02
C ALA A 84 26.76 -35.57 -31.26
N ILE A 85 26.40 -34.77 -32.25
CA ILE A 85 25.03 -34.59 -32.72
C ILE A 85 24.82 -35.56 -33.90
N ALA A 86 23.78 -36.38 -33.81
CA ALA A 86 23.35 -37.30 -34.85
C ALA A 86 22.03 -36.81 -35.42
N VAL A 87 21.91 -36.68 -36.74
CA VAL A 87 20.68 -36.19 -37.37
C VAL A 87 20.28 -37.04 -38.56
N ALA A 88 18.97 -37.18 -38.77
CA ALA A 88 18.42 -37.80 -39.97
C ALA A 88 17.00 -37.32 -40.28
N SER A 89 16.60 -37.47 -41.54
CA SER A 89 15.25 -37.18 -42.03
C SER A 89 14.81 -38.25 -43.02
N SER A 90 13.51 -38.59 -43.03
CA SER A 90 12.95 -39.50 -44.02
C SER A 90 12.93 -38.92 -45.44
N ALA A 91 12.88 -37.58 -45.56
CA ALA A 91 12.92 -36.87 -46.83
C ALA A 91 14.31 -36.84 -47.47
N TYR A 92 15.36 -37.03 -46.68
CA TYR A 92 16.74 -36.88 -47.16
C TYR A 92 17.06 -37.89 -48.27
N GLY A 93 17.64 -37.41 -49.38
CA GLY A 93 17.90 -38.19 -50.58
C GLY A 93 16.79 -38.19 -51.64
N TYR A 94 15.70 -37.45 -51.42
CA TYR A 94 14.76 -37.05 -52.47
C TYR A 94 15.11 -35.67 -53.04
N GLN A 95 14.62 -35.35 -54.24
CA GLN A 95 14.91 -34.08 -54.92
C GLN A 95 14.62 -32.91 -53.97
N GLY A 96 15.53 -31.93 -53.88
CA GLY A 96 15.35 -30.71 -53.05
C GLY A 96 15.52 -30.86 -51.54
N ALA A 97 15.44 -32.08 -50.99
CA ALA A 97 15.59 -32.32 -49.57
C ALA A 97 17.05 -32.19 -49.11
N GLN A 98 17.26 -31.53 -47.97
CA GLN A 98 18.58 -31.25 -47.40
C GLN A 98 18.54 -31.32 -45.87
N ILE A 99 19.70 -31.53 -45.27
CA ILE A 99 19.93 -31.34 -43.84
C ILE A 99 20.90 -30.18 -43.69
N VAL A 100 20.52 -29.13 -42.96
CA VAL A 100 21.36 -27.98 -42.69
C VAL A 100 21.62 -27.90 -41.20
N ILE A 101 22.88 -27.83 -40.81
CA ILE A 101 23.29 -27.77 -39.40
C ILE A 101 24.12 -26.51 -39.20
N THR A 102 23.72 -25.68 -38.25
CA THR A 102 24.40 -24.42 -37.94
C THR A 102 24.93 -24.44 -36.52
N PRO A 103 26.27 -24.38 -36.31
CA PRO A 103 26.85 -24.25 -34.98
C PRO A 103 26.55 -22.89 -34.36
N PRO A 104 26.70 -22.75 -33.03
CA PRO A 104 26.55 -21.47 -32.34
C PRO A 104 27.37 -20.33 -32.97
N ASN A 105 28.59 -20.62 -33.41
CA ASN A 105 29.51 -19.66 -33.99
C ASN A 105 29.35 -19.48 -35.52
N GLY A 106 28.42 -20.21 -36.16
CA GLY A 106 28.33 -20.31 -37.62
C GLY A 106 29.63 -20.82 -38.28
N PRO A 107 29.71 -20.79 -39.62
CA PRO A 107 28.60 -20.69 -40.56
C PRO A 107 27.81 -22.01 -40.66
N SER A 108 26.64 -21.97 -41.30
CA SER A 108 25.84 -23.16 -41.59
C SER A 108 26.54 -24.14 -42.52
N VAL A 109 26.36 -25.44 -42.27
CA VAL A 109 26.85 -26.54 -43.11
C VAL A 109 25.66 -27.25 -43.74
N ILE A 110 25.67 -27.37 -45.07
CA ILE A 110 24.67 -28.13 -45.82
C ILE A 110 25.23 -29.52 -46.08
N TYR A 111 24.51 -30.55 -45.66
CA TYR A 111 24.84 -31.94 -45.95
C TYR A 111 24.08 -32.40 -47.20
N ASN A 112 24.78 -33.07 -48.11
CA ASN A 112 24.22 -33.68 -49.31
C ASN A 112 24.16 -35.20 -49.15
N TYR A 113 23.10 -35.82 -49.68
CA TYR A 113 22.87 -37.25 -49.51
C TYR A 113 23.92 -38.08 -50.26
N ASP A 114 24.58 -38.99 -49.54
CA ASP A 114 25.67 -39.84 -50.06
C ASP A 114 25.19 -41.23 -50.51
N GLY A 115 23.89 -41.51 -50.43
CA GLY A 115 23.31 -42.81 -50.73
C GLY A 115 23.00 -43.69 -49.51
N SER A 116 23.50 -43.37 -48.32
CA SER A 116 23.36 -44.23 -47.12
C SER A 116 23.20 -43.50 -45.78
N THR A 117 23.70 -42.28 -45.64
CA THR A 117 23.78 -41.54 -44.37
C THR A 117 22.68 -40.47 -44.28
N GLY A 118 22.16 -40.22 -43.08
CA GLY A 118 21.19 -39.17 -42.77
C GLY A 118 19.75 -39.47 -43.15
N ARG A 119 19.44 -40.68 -43.64
CA ARG A 119 18.10 -41.04 -44.10
C ARG A 119 17.43 -42.06 -43.17
N ILE A 120 16.22 -41.73 -42.73
CA ILE A 120 15.31 -42.67 -42.05
C ILE A 120 14.46 -43.34 -43.13
N GLN A 121 14.72 -44.60 -43.45
CA GLN A 121 14.08 -45.25 -44.61
C GLN A 121 12.65 -45.69 -44.34
N ASN A 122 12.33 -46.08 -43.11
CA ASN A 122 11.05 -46.64 -42.75
C ASN A 122 10.80 -46.58 -41.24
N ARG A 123 9.59 -46.96 -40.84
CA ARG A 123 9.12 -47.02 -39.46
C ARG A 123 10.00 -47.91 -38.55
N ALA A 124 10.54 -49.01 -39.07
CA ALA A 124 11.41 -49.87 -38.26
C ALA A 124 12.70 -49.15 -37.86
N GLN A 125 13.31 -48.39 -38.78
CA GLN A 125 14.49 -47.59 -38.47
C GLN A 125 14.18 -46.42 -37.52
N GLU A 126 13.04 -45.75 -37.71
CA GLU A 126 12.58 -44.69 -36.80
C GLU A 126 12.46 -45.21 -35.36
N LEU A 127 11.81 -46.36 -35.16
CA LEU A 127 11.64 -46.97 -33.83
C LEU A 127 12.96 -47.43 -33.19
N GLN A 128 13.99 -47.71 -33.99
CA GLN A 128 15.30 -48.13 -33.50
C GLN A 128 16.22 -46.93 -33.21
N GLY A 129 16.09 -45.83 -33.95
CA GLY A 129 16.90 -44.63 -33.77
C GLY A 129 18.28 -44.69 -34.46
N PRO A 130 19.19 -43.76 -34.12
CA PRO A 130 20.49 -43.63 -34.78
C PRO A 130 21.44 -44.80 -34.47
N ARG A 131 22.04 -45.38 -35.51
CA ARG A 131 23.11 -46.38 -35.40
C ARG A 131 24.43 -45.71 -35.00
N TRP A 132 25.26 -46.47 -34.30
CA TRP A 132 26.65 -46.12 -34.00
C TRP A 132 27.58 -47.32 -34.22
N SER A 133 28.88 -47.07 -34.32
CA SER A 133 29.88 -48.11 -34.61
C SER A 133 29.89 -49.24 -33.57
N GLY A 134 29.38 -50.43 -33.92
CA GLY A 134 29.22 -51.57 -33.00
C GLY A 134 27.79 -51.79 -32.48
N ALA A 135 26.81 -50.97 -32.88
CA ALA A 135 25.39 -51.16 -32.59
C ALA A 135 24.72 -52.19 -33.52
N PRO A 136 23.62 -52.85 -33.10
CA PRO A 136 22.81 -53.71 -33.97
C PRO A 136 22.36 -53.00 -35.25
N ALA A 137 22.35 -53.74 -36.37
CA ALA A 137 22.13 -53.21 -37.71
C ALA A 137 20.67 -52.80 -38.04
N ALA A 138 19.85 -52.46 -37.05
CA ALA A 138 18.41 -52.20 -37.22
C ALA A 138 18.02 -50.70 -37.25
N GLY A 139 18.85 -49.78 -36.75
CA GLY A 139 18.61 -48.32 -36.75
C GLY A 139 18.73 -47.63 -38.12
N TYR A 140 18.87 -46.31 -38.19
CA TYR A 140 19.34 -45.61 -39.41
C TYR A 140 20.79 -45.13 -39.25
N ALA A 141 21.54 -44.92 -40.34
CA ALA A 141 22.87 -44.31 -40.27
C ALA A 141 22.74 -42.77 -40.22
N PRO A 142 23.08 -42.09 -39.10
CA PRO A 142 22.92 -40.64 -38.98
C PRO A 142 24.03 -39.86 -39.68
N VAL A 143 23.76 -38.62 -40.08
CA VAL A 143 24.83 -37.61 -40.23
C VAL A 143 25.34 -37.29 -38.82
N VAL A 144 26.65 -37.43 -38.60
CA VAL A 144 27.27 -37.21 -37.28
C VAL A 144 28.15 -35.96 -37.31
N VAL A 145 27.91 -35.05 -36.37
CA VAL A 145 28.71 -33.85 -36.14
C VAL A 145 29.37 -33.95 -34.77
N ASN A 146 30.70 -33.93 -34.73
CA ASN A 146 31.44 -33.88 -33.47
C ASN A 146 31.55 -32.43 -33.00
N VAL A 147 31.22 -32.19 -31.72
CA VAL A 147 31.23 -30.85 -31.13
C VAL A 147 32.61 -30.56 -30.55
N ASN A 148 33.22 -29.44 -30.94
CA ASN A 148 34.46 -28.96 -30.35
C ASN A 148 34.22 -27.78 -29.39
N ALA A 149 35.26 -27.38 -28.66
CA ALA A 149 35.16 -26.34 -27.63
C ALA A 149 34.64 -24.99 -28.13
N ALA A 150 34.98 -24.59 -29.37
CA ALA A 150 34.53 -23.32 -29.94
C ALA A 150 33.06 -23.36 -30.41
N GLN A 151 32.45 -24.54 -30.42
CA GLN A 151 31.09 -24.79 -30.89
C GLN A 151 30.18 -25.37 -29.81
N GLU A 152 30.63 -25.37 -28.54
CA GLU A 152 29.76 -25.70 -27.42
C GLU A 152 28.63 -24.66 -27.32
N GLY A 153 27.39 -25.15 -27.24
CA GLY A 153 26.20 -24.29 -27.20
C GLY A 153 25.01 -24.91 -27.91
N ILE A 154 24.10 -24.04 -28.36
CA ILE A 154 22.85 -24.38 -29.04
C ILE A 154 23.05 -24.34 -30.55
N TRP A 155 22.92 -25.51 -31.16
CA TRP A 155 22.97 -25.70 -32.60
C TRP A 155 21.58 -25.63 -33.20
N ARG A 156 21.46 -25.08 -34.41
CA ARG A 156 20.23 -25.10 -35.20
C ARG A 156 20.32 -26.19 -36.27
N VAL A 157 19.34 -27.10 -36.28
CA VAL A 157 19.21 -28.18 -37.27
C VAL A 157 17.94 -27.95 -38.07
N GLU A 158 18.06 -27.90 -39.39
CA GLU A 158 16.95 -27.69 -40.32
C GLU A 158 16.84 -28.89 -41.26
N PHE A 159 15.60 -29.37 -41.44
CA PHE A 159 15.25 -30.46 -42.34
C PHE A 159 14.42 -29.89 -43.49
N LEU A 160 14.95 -29.90 -44.71
CA LEU A 160 14.20 -29.47 -45.88
C LEU A 160 13.42 -30.67 -46.43
N ALA A 161 12.13 -30.46 -46.67
CA ALA A 161 11.28 -31.41 -47.40
C ALA A 161 11.69 -31.49 -48.89
N PRO A 162 11.14 -32.44 -49.68
CA PRO A 162 11.47 -32.55 -51.10
C PRO A 162 11.22 -31.27 -51.92
N ARG A 163 10.35 -30.37 -51.47
CA ARG A 163 10.21 -29.07 -52.14
C ARG A 163 11.46 -28.19 -52.03
N GLY A 164 12.27 -28.37 -50.99
CA GLY A 164 13.38 -27.49 -50.68
C GLY A 164 12.91 -26.07 -50.37
N ASN A 165 13.48 -25.09 -51.08
CA ASN A 165 13.19 -23.65 -50.89
C ASN A 165 12.14 -23.07 -51.86
N GLY A 166 11.45 -23.91 -52.63
CA GLY A 166 10.47 -23.42 -53.60
C GLY A 166 9.06 -23.25 -53.02
N ASN A 167 8.20 -22.49 -53.71
CA ASN A 167 6.83 -22.19 -53.26
C ASN A 167 5.85 -23.34 -53.51
N SER A 168 5.27 -23.93 -52.47
CA SER A 168 4.28 -25.00 -52.61
C SER A 168 3.10 -24.85 -51.67
N ASP A 169 1.91 -25.16 -52.19
CA ASP A 169 0.66 -25.25 -51.47
C ASP A 169 0.37 -26.66 -50.92
N ASP A 170 1.29 -27.63 -51.09
CA ASP A 170 1.06 -28.99 -50.59
C ASP A 170 1.06 -29.05 -49.05
N ILE A 171 -0.10 -29.40 -48.50
CA ILE A 171 -0.35 -29.69 -47.08
C ILE A 171 -0.98 -31.09 -46.89
N SER A 172 -0.94 -31.93 -47.93
CA SER A 172 -1.71 -33.17 -48.02
C SER A 172 -1.04 -34.30 -47.25
N ALA A 173 -1.24 -34.33 -45.93
CA ALA A 173 -0.78 -35.43 -45.09
C ALA A 173 -1.62 -36.70 -45.30
N ALA A 174 -0.94 -37.85 -45.45
CA ALA A 174 -1.61 -39.13 -45.60
C ALA A 174 -2.29 -39.58 -44.29
N ASP A 175 -3.42 -40.29 -44.41
CA ASP A 175 -4.13 -40.87 -43.26
C ASP A 175 -3.41 -42.12 -42.75
N VAL A 176 -2.41 -41.92 -41.89
CA VAL A 176 -1.54 -42.98 -41.36
C VAL A 176 -1.64 -43.03 -39.84
N ALA A 177 -2.14 -44.15 -39.31
CA ALA A 177 -2.20 -44.36 -37.86
C ALA A 177 -0.81 -44.18 -37.24
N ALA A 178 -0.73 -43.62 -36.04
CA ALA A 178 0.54 -43.23 -35.39
C ALA A 178 1.55 -44.39 -35.29
N THR A 179 1.06 -45.63 -35.12
CA THR A 179 1.88 -46.84 -35.02
C THR A 179 2.17 -47.53 -36.36
N ALA A 180 1.45 -47.17 -37.42
CA ALA A 180 1.55 -47.82 -38.72
C ALA A 180 2.85 -47.50 -39.45
N ASN A 181 3.15 -48.33 -40.46
CA ASN A 181 4.19 -48.01 -41.43
C ASN A 181 3.78 -46.77 -42.22
N TRP A 182 4.71 -45.81 -42.33
CA TRP A 182 4.54 -44.60 -43.14
C TRP A 182 5.38 -44.69 -44.42
N THR A 183 4.99 -43.88 -45.40
CA THR A 183 5.76 -43.63 -46.63
C THR A 183 6.09 -42.14 -46.67
N GLN A 184 7.33 -41.80 -46.97
CA GLN A 184 7.74 -40.42 -47.18
C GLN A 184 7.13 -39.90 -48.50
N PRO A 185 6.38 -38.78 -48.50
CA PRO A 185 6.02 -38.09 -49.73
C PRO A 185 7.27 -37.70 -50.53
N MET A 186 7.33 -38.07 -51.81
CA MET A 186 8.55 -37.94 -52.64
C MET A 186 8.43 -36.91 -53.76
N ALA A 187 7.22 -36.38 -53.99
CA ALA A 187 6.99 -35.40 -55.05
C ALA A 187 7.80 -34.14 -54.79
N ASN A 188 8.34 -33.53 -55.85
CA ASN A 188 9.11 -32.29 -55.77
C ASN A 188 8.26 -31.06 -55.38
N THR A 189 6.95 -31.24 -55.21
CA THR A 189 6.03 -30.27 -54.63
C THR A 189 5.87 -30.43 -53.11
N SER A 190 6.31 -31.55 -52.51
CA SER A 190 5.90 -31.85 -51.14
C SER A 190 6.68 -31.08 -50.07
N ASN A 191 5.93 -30.53 -49.11
CA ASN A 191 6.44 -29.82 -47.94
C ASN A 191 6.58 -30.71 -46.70
N LEU A 192 6.28 -32.00 -46.81
CA LEU A 192 6.06 -32.88 -45.66
C LEU A 192 7.24 -33.82 -45.38
N ILE A 193 7.52 -34.04 -44.10
CA ILE A 193 8.52 -35.00 -43.62
C ILE A 193 7.84 -35.99 -42.68
N ALA A 194 7.94 -37.29 -43.01
CA ALA A 194 7.28 -38.35 -42.25
C ALA A 194 7.97 -38.68 -40.92
N ALA A 195 9.30 -38.65 -40.90
CA ALA A 195 10.12 -38.91 -39.73
C ALA A 195 11.40 -38.06 -39.73
N TRP A 196 11.82 -37.62 -38.54
CA TRP A 196 13.02 -36.81 -38.32
C TRP A 196 13.60 -37.12 -36.95
N ASP A 197 14.90 -36.89 -36.80
CA ASP A 197 15.61 -37.17 -35.56
C ASP A 197 16.81 -36.24 -35.41
N VAL A 198 16.97 -35.70 -34.20
CA VAL A 198 18.17 -35.02 -33.71
C VAL A 198 18.51 -35.67 -32.38
N SER A 199 19.69 -36.24 -32.23
CA SER A 199 20.07 -36.96 -31.02
C SER A 199 21.48 -36.59 -30.59
N VAL A 200 21.71 -36.46 -29.27
CA VAL A 200 23.04 -36.14 -28.72
C VAL A 200 23.65 -37.37 -28.08
N ARG A 201 24.86 -37.72 -28.50
CA ARG A 201 25.67 -38.78 -27.89
C ARG A 201 26.68 -38.17 -26.94
N ASN A 202 26.73 -38.70 -25.71
CA ASN A 202 27.64 -38.21 -24.68
C ASN A 202 29.12 -38.25 -25.12
N ALA A 203 29.99 -37.49 -24.45
CA ALA A 203 31.41 -37.39 -24.82
C ALA A 203 32.14 -38.74 -24.85
N ALA A 204 31.80 -39.65 -23.94
CA ALA A 204 32.34 -41.01 -23.87
C ALA A 204 31.86 -41.93 -25.01
N LYS A 205 30.88 -41.50 -25.81
CA LYS A 205 30.25 -42.30 -26.88
C LYS A 205 29.70 -43.62 -26.36
N THR A 206 29.03 -43.60 -25.21
CA THR A 206 28.43 -44.79 -24.57
C THR A 206 26.91 -44.72 -24.47
N ALA A 207 26.33 -43.52 -24.50
CA ALA A 207 24.89 -43.33 -24.34
C ALA A 207 24.37 -42.13 -25.15
N TRP A 208 23.10 -42.20 -25.49
CA TRP A 208 22.32 -41.07 -26.01
C TRP A 208 21.73 -40.28 -24.84
N LEU A 209 21.77 -38.95 -24.94
CA LEU A 209 21.22 -38.02 -23.98
C LEU A 209 19.84 -37.56 -24.46
N THR A 210 18.85 -37.58 -23.58
CA THR A 210 17.51 -37.04 -23.82
C THR A 210 17.37 -35.64 -23.23
N GLY A 211 16.33 -34.89 -23.61
CA GLY A 211 16.07 -33.56 -23.10
C GLY A 211 17.04 -32.49 -23.61
N ARG A 212 17.71 -32.75 -24.74
CA ARG A 212 18.66 -31.83 -25.38
C ARG A 212 18.05 -31.09 -26.55
N VAL A 213 17.00 -31.66 -27.14
CA VAL A 213 16.38 -31.16 -28.37
C VAL A 213 15.05 -30.49 -28.08
N TYR A 214 14.89 -29.29 -28.61
CA TYR A 214 13.64 -28.55 -28.56
C TYR A 214 13.32 -27.87 -29.89
N ALA A 215 12.06 -27.49 -30.06
CA ALA A 215 11.61 -26.56 -31.09
C ALA A 215 11.05 -25.30 -30.42
N ASN A 216 11.13 -24.16 -31.09
CA ASN A 216 10.40 -22.95 -30.68
C ASN A 216 8.98 -22.95 -31.24
N VAL A 217 8.77 -23.56 -32.40
CA VAL A 217 7.49 -23.66 -33.09
C VAL A 217 7.43 -24.94 -33.89
N LEU A 218 6.29 -25.62 -33.85
CA LEU A 218 6.00 -26.81 -34.65
C LEU A 218 4.91 -26.48 -35.67
N ASN A 219 5.27 -26.60 -36.95
CA ASN A 219 4.35 -26.56 -38.08
C ASN A 219 4.07 -28.00 -38.51
N LEU A 220 2.83 -28.45 -38.40
CA LEU A 220 2.47 -29.85 -38.63
C LEU A 220 1.26 -29.97 -39.56
N SER A 221 1.25 -31.02 -40.38
CA SER A 221 0.09 -31.41 -41.17
C SER A 221 -0.37 -32.82 -40.79
N ILE A 222 -1.66 -33.00 -40.56
CA ILE A 222 -2.28 -34.29 -40.26
C ILE A 222 -3.46 -34.49 -41.22
N SER A 223 -3.81 -35.73 -41.55
CA SER A 223 -4.97 -35.99 -42.40
C SER A 223 -6.22 -35.31 -41.82
N PRO A 224 -7.08 -34.67 -42.64
CA PRO A 224 -8.34 -34.06 -42.20
C PRO A 224 -9.42 -35.12 -41.90
N ASN A 225 -9.05 -36.13 -41.11
CA ASN A 225 -9.91 -37.17 -40.61
C ASN A 225 -10.22 -36.87 -39.14
N PHE A 226 -11.36 -36.25 -38.91
CA PHE A 226 -11.79 -35.72 -37.62
C PHE A 226 -12.43 -36.77 -36.71
N ARG A 227 -11.99 -38.03 -36.78
CA ARG A 227 -12.42 -39.08 -35.85
C ARG A 227 -11.47 -39.16 -34.67
N GLU A 228 -11.98 -39.60 -33.52
CA GLU A 228 -11.18 -39.68 -32.28
C GLU A 228 -9.95 -40.57 -32.47
N GLU A 229 -10.10 -41.74 -33.08
CA GLU A 229 -9.00 -42.66 -33.35
C GLU A 229 -7.99 -42.14 -34.39
N ARG A 230 -8.23 -40.96 -34.97
CA ARG A 230 -7.41 -40.26 -35.96
C ARG A 230 -7.00 -38.85 -35.52
N GLY A 231 -7.19 -38.52 -34.23
CA GLY A 231 -6.64 -37.31 -33.63
C GLY A 231 -5.12 -37.37 -33.46
N PHE A 232 -4.52 -36.24 -33.13
CA PHE A 232 -3.10 -36.10 -32.80
C PHE A 232 -2.91 -36.29 -31.30
N TYR A 233 -2.24 -37.37 -30.91
CA TYR A 233 -1.95 -37.71 -29.50
C TYR A 233 -0.44 -37.75 -29.28
N VAL A 234 0.12 -36.66 -28.76
CA VAL A 234 1.53 -36.58 -28.39
C VAL A 234 1.70 -35.95 -27.02
N THR A 235 2.85 -36.21 -26.41
CA THR A 235 3.30 -35.55 -25.18
C THR A 235 4.57 -34.76 -25.48
N ASN A 236 4.60 -33.50 -25.08
CA ASN A 236 5.79 -32.65 -25.10
C ASN A 236 6.01 -32.05 -23.70
N TYR A 237 7.19 -31.49 -23.47
CA TYR A 237 7.50 -30.69 -22.28
C TYR A 237 7.80 -29.26 -22.70
N ILE A 238 6.99 -28.33 -22.20
CA ILE A 238 7.18 -26.90 -22.44
C ILE A 238 7.96 -26.32 -21.28
N LEU A 239 9.24 -25.99 -21.50
CA LEU A 239 10.08 -25.32 -20.52
C LEU A 239 9.89 -23.81 -20.65
N THR A 240 9.50 -23.16 -19.55
CA THR A 240 9.35 -21.71 -19.45
C THR A 240 10.69 -21.05 -19.17
N GLU A 241 10.77 -19.74 -19.44
CA GLU A 241 11.98 -18.96 -19.17
C GLU A 241 12.31 -18.90 -17.67
N ASP A 242 11.27 -18.98 -16.82
CA ASP A 242 11.35 -19.08 -15.36
C ASP A 242 11.88 -20.42 -14.83
N GLY A 243 12.28 -21.36 -15.70
CA GLY A 243 12.91 -22.63 -15.31
C GLY A 243 11.95 -23.76 -14.96
N ARG A 244 10.63 -23.55 -15.12
CA ARG A 244 9.59 -24.55 -14.84
C ARG A 244 9.13 -25.22 -16.13
N ALA A 245 8.77 -26.50 -16.07
CA ALA A 245 8.25 -27.21 -17.24
C ALA A 245 6.80 -27.65 -17.04
N TYR A 246 6.05 -27.66 -18.13
CA TYR A 246 4.71 -28.23 -18.21
C TYR A 246 4.74 -29.47 -19.10
N ARG A 247 4.19 -30.59 -18.63
CA ARG A 247 3.85 -31.71 -19.50
C ARG A 247 2.58 -31.34 -20.25
N VAL A 248 2.66 -31.32 -21.58
CA VAL A 248 1.55 -30.96 -22.46
C VAL A 248 1.18 -32.17 -23.30
N GLN A 249 -0.08 -32.58 -23.21
CA GLN A 249 -0.63 -33.67 -24.01
C GLN A 249 -1.73 -33.12 -24.92
N THR A 250 -1.61 -33.35 -26.22
CA THR A 250 -2.53 -32.80 -27.23
C THR A 250 -3.91 -33.48 -27.24
N ASN A 251 -3.99 -34.68 -26.64
CA ASN A 251 -5.23 -35.37 -26.28
C ASN A 251 -6.23 -35.61 -27.44
N GLY A 252 -5.75 -35.69 -28.68
CA GLY A 252 -6.58 -36.02 -29.84
C GLY A 252 -7.11 -34.84 -30.64
N ASN A 253 -6.52 -33.66 -30.50
CA ASN A 253 -6.82 -32.54 -31.39
C ASN A 253 -6.51 -32.85 -32.87
N ASN A 254 -7.09 -32.11 -33.81
CA ASN A 254 -6.76 -32.23 -35.23
C ASN A 254 -6.83 -30.85 -35.84
N GLY A 255 -5.71 -30.40 -36.40
CA GLY A 255 -5.62 -29.09 -37.01
C GLY A 255 -5.56 -29.11 -38.54
N TRP A 256 -5.59 -30.28 -39.18
CA TRP A 256 -5.31 -30.49 -40.61
C TRP A 256 -3.96 -29.91 -41.09
N ALA A 257 -3.79 -28.59 -41.05
CA ALA A 257 -2.57 -27.83 -41.20
C ALA A 257 -2.51 -26.76 -40.09
N PHE A 258 -1.61 -26.89 -39.12
CA PHE A 258 -1.63 -26.04 -37.93
C PHE A 258 -0.24 -25.67 -37.40
N THR A 259 -0.21 -24.60 -36.61
CA THR A 259 0.97 -24.16 -35.87
C THR A 259 0.74 -24.26 -34.37
N PHE A 260 1.74 -24.80 -33.65
CA PHE A 260 1.77 -24.87 -32.19
C PHE A 260 3.09 -24.32 -31.65
N PHE A 261 2.99 -23.42 -30.68
CA PHE A 261 4.12 -22.93 -29.89
C PHE A 261 3.65 -22.49 -28.50
N SER A 262 4.58 -21.98 -27.69
CA SER A 262 4.26 -21.44 -26.36
C SER A 262 5.09 -20.19 -26.08
N ASN A 263 4.51 -19.23 -25.37
CA ASN A 263 5.13 -17.99 -24.97
C ASN A 263 4.60 -17.53 -23.59
N ASN A 264 5.16 -16.44 -23.06
CA ASN A 264 4.78 -15.91 -21.74
C ASN A 264 3.52 -15.04 -21.71
N ASN A 265 2.97 -14.66 -22.87
CA ASN A 265 1.90 -13.65 -22.93
C ASN A 265 0.82 -13.87 -24.00
N GLY A 266 0.82 -15.03 -24.65
CA GLY A 266 -0.19 -15.42 -25.63
C GLY A 266 -0.27 -14.41 -26.77
N PHE A 267 -1.51 -14.04 -27.12
CA PHE A 267 -1.76 -12.90 -27.97
C PHE A 267 -1.69 -11.61 -27.14
N ALA A 268 -0.73 -10.74 -27.45
CA ALA A 268 -0.44 -9.56 -26.65
C ALA A 268 -0.51 -8.26 -27.46
N VAL A 269 -0.70 -7.15 -26.75
CA VAL A 269 -0.52 -5.79 -27.28
C VAL A 269 0.52 -5.09 -26.43
N ASN A 270 1.65 -4.71 -27.03
CA ASN A 270 2.80 -4.11 -26.32
C ASN A 270 3.30 -4.97 -25.14
N GLY A 271 3.32 -6.29 -25.30
CA GLY A 271 3.78 -7.24 -24.27
C GLY A 271 2.75 -7.59 -23.19
N VAL A 272 1.57 -6.96 -23.20
CA VAL A 272 0.48 -7.25 -22.25
C VAL A 272 -0.46 -8.30 -22.88
N PRO A 273 -0.68 -9.45 -22.22
CA PRO A 273 -1.62 -10.46 -22.71
C PRO A 273 -3.03 -9.89 -22.89
N THR A 274 -3.69 -10.22 -24.00
CA THR A 274 -5.09 -9.85 -24.23
C THR A 274 -6.07 -10.76 -23.47
N TYR A 275 -5.58 -11.92 -22.99
CA TYR A 275 -6.38 -12.97 -22.35
C TYR A 275 -7.54 -13.44 -23.19
N LYS A 276 -7.39 -13.46 -24.52
CA LYS A 276 -8.47 -13.81 -25.44
C LYS A 276 -7.94 -14.58 -26.64
N SER A 277 -8.73 -15.54 -27.08
CA SER A 277 -8.56 -16.15 -28.40
C SER A 277 -8.97 -15.17 -29.51
N LEU A 278 -8.39 -15.34 -30.70
CA LEU A 278 -8.63 -14.49 -31.86
C LEU A 278 -9.54 -15.18 -32.87
N ASN A 279 -10.55 -14.46 -33.35
CA ASN A 279 -11.48 -14.91 -34.40
C ASN A 279 -10.87 -14.90 -35.81
N ALA A 280 -9.54 -14.93 -35.91
CA ALA A 280 -8.78 -14.92 -37.15
C ALA A 280 -7.38 -15.51 -36.91
N SER A 281 -6.79 -16.09 -37.94
CA SER A 281 -5.40 -16.58 -37.97
C SER A 281 -4.52 -15.86 -39.00
N THR A 282 -5.05 -14.83 -39.66
CA THR A 282 -4.31 -14.02 -40.65
C THR A 282 -3.10 -13.32 -40.03
N VAL A 283 -2.07 -13.07 -40.84
CA VAL A 283 -0.86 -12.30 -40.45
C VAL A 283 -1.22 -10.95 -39.79
N ALA A 284 -2.26 -10.28 -40.29
CA ALA A 284 -2.71 -9.00 -39.72
C ALA A 284 -3.26 -9.16 -38.29
N ALA A 285 -4.05 -10.20 -38.04
CA ALA A 285 -4.60 -10.51 -36.71
C ALA A 285 -3.50 -10.90 -35.71
N LEU A 286 -2.42 -11.49 -36.20
CA LEU A 286 -1.28 -11.93 -35.39
C LEU A 286 -0.16 -10.88 -35.25
N SER A 287 -0.37 -9.65 -35.69
CA SER A 287 0.68 -8.61 -35.70
C SER A 287 1.21 -8.22 -34.30
N GLY A 288 0.42 -8.40 -33.24
CA GLY A 288 0.84 -8.18 -31.85
C GLY A 288 1.54 -9.37 -31.21
N LEU A 289 1.53 -10.53 -31.86
CA LEU A 289 2.14 -11.76 -31.37
C LEU A 289 3.65 -11.75 -31.66
N HIS A 290 4.45 -12.05 -30.64
CA HIS A 290 5.89 -12.19 -30.78
C HIS A 290 6.24 -13.36 -31.73
N ASP A 291 7.14 -13.13 -32.68
CA ASP A 291 7.57 -14.16 -33.64
C ASP A 291 8.54 -15.15 -32.97
N PRO A 292 8.14 -16.44 -32.78
CA PRO A 292 8.94 -17.44 -32.07
C PRO A 292 10.23 -17.84 -32.80
N ARG A 293 10.47 -17.33 -34.01
CA ARG A 293 11.70 -17.54 -34.79
C ARG A 293 12.76 -16.49 -34.48
N THR A 294 12.40 -15.42 -33.77
CA THR A 294 13.29 -14.30 -33.45
C THR A 294 13.86 -14.41 -32.04
N LEU A 295 14.72 -13.46 -31.66
CA LEU A 295 15.20 -13.35 -30.28
C LEU A 295 14.11 -12.76 -29.40
N ASP A 296 13.98 -13.33 -28.21
CA ASP A 296 13.19 -12.78 -27.12
C ASP A 296 13.60 -11.35 -26.78
N ASP A 297 12.65 -10.54 -26.32
CA ASP A 297 12.86 -9.19 -25.79
C ASP A 297 12.50 -9.14 -24.29
N PRO A 298 12.64 -8.00 -23.59
CA PRO A 298 12.33 -7.93 -22.16
C PRO A 298 10.90 -8.33 -21.77
N LEU A 299 9.92 -8.14 -22.65
CA LEU A 299 8.50 -8.38 -22.38
C LEU A 299 8.00 -9.69 -23.00
N ASN A 300 8.58 -10.12 -24.12
CA ASN A 300 8.11 -11.26 -24.89
C ASN A 300 9.14 -12.39 -24.90
N LYS A 301 8.72 -13.57 -24.42
CA LYS A 301 9.55 -14.78 -24.30
C LYS A 301 8.90 -15.95 -25.03
N THR A 302 9.66 -16.61 -25.90
CA THR A 302 9.25 -17.85 -26.57
C THR A 302 9.75 -19.06 -25.79
N HIS A 303 8.82 -19.90 -25.34
CA HIS A 303 9.12 -21.09 -24.54
C HIS A 303 9.58 -22.26 -25.43
N LYS A 304 10.23 -23.25 -24.81
CA LYS A 304 10.90 -24.34 -25.54
C LYS A 304 10.07 -25.60 -25.50
N ILE A 305 9.77 -26.16 -26.67
CA ILE A 305 9.02 -27.40 -26.86
C ILE A 305 10.00 -28.56 -26.93
N PHE A 306 10.21 -29.26 -25.82
CA PHE A 306 11.04 -30.48 -25.79
C PHE A 306 10.21 -31.73 -26.08
N TYR A 307 10.81 -32.68 -26.80
CA TYR A 307 10.23 -34.00 -27.07
C TYR A 307 10.16 -34.87 -25.81
N GLY A 308 11.16 -34.74 -24.94
CA GLY A 308 11.21 -35.39 -23.63
C GLY A 308 11.38 -34.39 -22.50
N LYS A 309 11.58 -34.89 -21.28
CA LYS A 309 11.92 -34.04 -20.13
C LYS A 309 13.23 -33.29 -20.40
N PRO A 310 13.32 -31.97 -20.16
CA PRO A 310 14.56 -31.22 -20.32
C PRO A 310 15.71 -31.85 -19.53
N ASN A 311 16.92 -31.87 -20.10
CA ASN A 311 18.05 -32.53 -19.44
C ASN A 311 18.51 -31.74 -18.19
N PRO A 312 18.75 -32.40 -17.05
CA PRO A 312 19.29 -31.76 -15.86
C PRO A 312 20.56 -30.95 -16.07
N ASP A 313 21.39 -31.28 -17.05
CA ASP A 313 22.70 -30.65 -17.25
C ASP A 313 22.71 -29.52 -18.30
N LEU A 314 21.53 -29.05 -18.73
CA LEU A 314 21.38 -27.79 -19.46
C LEU A 314 21.81 -26.60 -18.58
N PRO A 315 22.60 -25.65 -19.10
CA PRO A 315 22.94 -24.42 -18.37
C PRO A 315 21.78 -23.40 -18.38
N GLU A 316 21.90 -22.31 -17.62
CA GLU A 316 20.92 -21.22 -17.66
C GLU A 316 20.87 -20.53 -19.02
N THR A 317 22.04 -20.30 -19.63
CA THR A 317 22.20 -19.69 -20.94
C THR A 317 23.30 -20.39 -21.73
N ALA A 318 23.24 -20.32 -23.05
CA ALA A 318 24.31 -20.77 -23.93
C ALA A 318 24.40 -19.92 -25.21
N ASN A 319 25.56 -19.95 -25.86
CA ASN A 319 25.74 -19.36 -27.19
C ASN A 319 24.91 -20.14 -28.21
N ALA A 320 24.31 -19.43 -29.16
CA ALA A 320 23.42 -19.96 -30.18
C ALA A 320 23.58 -19.23 -31.51
N PHE A 321 23.13 -19.87 -32.58
CA PHE A 321 22.86 -19.20 -33.85
C PHE A 321 21.35 -19.08 -34.04
N VAL A 322 20.80 -17.87 -33.85
CA VAL A 322 19.37 -17.59 -34.08
C VAL A 322 19.22 -16.85 -35.39
N THR A 323 19.68 -15.60 -35.43
CA THR A 323 19.77 -14.77 -36.63
C THR A 323 21.22 -14.48 -37.01
N THR A 324 22.13 -14.50 -36.03
CA THR A 324 23.59 -14.33 -36.22
C THR A 324 24.37 -15.23 -35.25
N ALA A 325 25.69 -15.33 -35.45
CA ALA A 325 26.56 -16.18 -34.64
C ALA A 325 26.76 -15.65 -33.21
N ASN A 326 26.91 -16.57 -32.25
CA ASN A 326 27.23 -16.34 -30.84
C ASN A 326 26.24 -15.44 -30.10
N GLN A 327 24.96 -15.52 -30.45
CA GLN A 327 23.90 -14.86 -29.68
C GLN A 327 23.62 -15.67 -28.40
N THR A 328 23.43 -14.99 -27.27
CA THR A 328 23.08 -15.66 -26.01
C THR A 328 21.58 -15.97 -26.00
N MET A 329 21.24 -17.22 -25.68
CA MET A 329 19.85 -17.66 -25.48
C MET A 329 19.72 -18.39 -24.15
N TRP A 330 18.62 -18.19 -23.46
CA TRP A 330 18.29 -18.93 -22.24
C TRP A 330 18.01 -20.41 -22.57
N LEU A 331 18.28 -21.30 -21.61
CA LEU A 331 17.99 -22.73 -21.69
C LEU A 331 17.20 -23.20 -20.48
N LYS A 332 17.80 -23.14 -19.29
CA LYS A 332 17.16 -23.64 -18.06
C LYS A 332 17.60 -22.83 -16.84
N LYS A 333 16.80 -21.85 -16.44
CA LYS A 333 17.00 -21.11 -15.19
C LYS A 333 16.61 -21.95 -13.97
N ASP A 334 17.10 -21.56 -12.81
CA ASP A 334 16.62 -22.12 -11.55
C ASP A 334 15.18 -21.65 -11.27
N ALA A 335 14.30 -22.61 -11.01
CA ALA A 335 12.91 -22.34 -10.72
C ALA A 335 12.72 -21.77 -9.31
N ILE A 336 12.10 -20.61 -9.20
CA ILE A 336 11.74 -19.98 -7.93
C ILE A 336 10.24 -20.19 -7.69
N LEU A 337 9.86 -20.69 -6.51
CA LEU A 337 8.45 -20.78 -6.13
C LEU A 337 7.91 -19.37 -5.82
N PRO A 338 6.73 -19.00 -6.36
CA PRO A 338 6.11 -17.74 -6.01
C PRO A 338 5.68 -17.74 -4.54
N ILE A 339 6.15 -16.77 -3.77
CA ILE A 339 5.75 -16.54 -2.38
C ILE A 339 5.82 -15.05 -2.05
N ILE A 340 4.89 -14.62 -1.20
CA ILE A 340 4.90 -13.29 -0.57
C ILE A 340 5.34 -13.45 0.88
N THR A 341 6.28 -12.61 1.31
CA THR A 341 6.87 -12.60 2.66
C THR A 341 6.93 -11.19 3.21
N ASP A 342 7.27 -11.04 4.49
CA ASP A 342 7.48 -9.74 5.16
C ASP A 342 6.30 -8.75 4.99
N VAL A 343 5.08 -9.26 5.06
CA VAL A 343 3.87 -8.44 4.98
C VAL A 343 3.77 -7.55 6.21
N LYS A 344 3.80 -6.24 6.00
CA LYS A 344 3.67 -5.23 7.05
C LYS A 344 2.63 -4.19 6.67
N PHE A 345 2.03 -3.59 7.69
CA PHE A 345 1.10 -2.47 7.57
C PHE A 345 1.74 -1.29 8.27
N ILE A 346 1.98 -0.22 7.52
CA ILE A 346 2.60 0.99 8.03
C ILE A 346 1.57 2.09 7.86
N GLY A 347 1.09 2.69 8.94
CA GLY A 347 0.17 3.82 8.86
C GLY A 347 0.73 4.94 7.99
N VAL A 348 -0.13 5.76 7.39
CA VAL A 348 0.30 6.86 6.50
C VAL A 348 1.33 7.78 7.15
N GLU A 349 1.31 7.91 8.47
CA GLU A 349 2.21 8.76 9.25
C GLU A 349 3.45 7.99 9.78
N GLY A 350 3.67 6.76 9.31
CA GLY A 350 4.91 6.00 9.47
C GLY A 350 4.92 4.95 10.59
N THR A 351 3.79 4.72 11.27
CA THR A 351 3.77 3.82 12.43
C THR A 351 3.37 2.40 12.03
N GLU A 352 4.28 1.44 12.22
CA GLU A 352 4.01 0.02 11.93
C GLU A 352 2.89 -0.52 12.85
N GLY A 353 1.92 -1.21 12.24
CA GLY A 353 0.80 -1.85 12.91
C GLY A 353 -0.30 -0.90 13.39
N LYS A 354 -0.20 0.41 13.18
CA LYS A 354 -1.22 1.38 13.60
C LYS A 354 -1.86 2.07 12.41
N ILE A 355 -3.17 2.21 12.45
CA ILE A 355 -3.95 2.76 11.35
C ILE A 355 -4.92 3.82 11.86
N SER A 356 -4.84 5.01 11.24
CA SER A 356 -5.83 6.07 11.39
C SER A 356 -6.81 6.04 10.20
N ARG A 357 -7.77 6.97 10.19
CA ARG A 357 -8.66 7.18 9.03
C ARG A 357 -7.94 7.59 7.73
N LYS A 358 -6.62 7.87 7.79
CA LYS A 358 -5.80 8.09 6.59
C LYS A 358 -5.43 6.80 5.85
N GLY A 359 -5.55 5.64 6.51
CA GLY A 359 -5.15 4.36 5.94
C GLY A 359 -3.73 3.96 6.28
N ALA A 360 -3.17 3.05 5.48
CA ALA A 360 -1.84 2.47 5.65
C ALA A 360 -1.24 2.02 4.32
N ASN A 361 0.09 2.04 4.23
CA ASN A 361 0.83 1.36 3.19
C ASN A 361 1.12 -0.08 3.59
N ILE A 362 0.80 -1.01 2.71
CA ILE A 362 1.09 -2.43 2.86
C ILE A 362 2.38 -2.73 2.11
N SER A 363 3.45 -3.04 2.84
CA SER A 363 4.72 -3.45 2.24
C SER A 363 4.90 -4.96 2.30
N PHE A 364 5.52 -5.55 1.29
CA PHE A 364 5.83 -6.98 1.26
C PHE A 364 6.97 -7.29 0.29
N ASN A 365 7.59 -8.46 0.45
CA ASN A 365 8.59 -9.00 -0.47
C ASN A 365 7.99 -10.11 -1.33
N SER A 366 8.22 -10.05 -2.65
CA SER A 366 7.83 -11.06 -3.62
C SER A 366 9.04 -11.84 -4.13
N SER A 367 8.98 -13.17 -4.18
CA SER A 367 10.09 -14.00 -4.69
C SER A 367 10.28 -13.92 -6.20
N THR A 368 9.23 -13.57 -6.94
CA THR A 368 9.20 -13.44 -8.41
C THR A 368 8.38 -12.22 -8.82
N SER A 369 8.52 -11.76 -10.07
CA SER A 369 7.52 -10.85 -10.65
C SER A 369 6.22 -11.58 -10.97
N GLY A 370 5.10 -10.86 -11.03
CA GLY A 370 3.81 -11.44 -11.37
C GLY A 370 2.62 -10.63 -10.90
N SER A 371 1.46 -11.27 -10.71
CA SER A 371 0.27 -10.63 -10.13
C SER A 371 0.02 -11.12 -8.71
N PHE A 372 -0.39 -10.22 -7.82
CA PHE A 372 -0.67 -10.55 -6.43
C PHE A 372 -2.12 -10.26 -6.05
N GLN A 373 -2.57 -10.92 -4.99
CA GLN A 373 -3.79 -10.62 -4.26
C GLN A 373 -3.50 -10.63 -2.76
N ILE A 374 -3.90 -9.56 -2.08
CA ILE A 374 -3.92 -9.45 -0.62
C ILE A 374 -5.37 -9.40 -0.17
N VAL A 375 -5.77 -10.34 0.68
CA VAL A 375 -7.09 -10.36 1.31
C VAL A 375 -6.90 -10.03 2.79
N ILE A 376 -7.53 -8.95 3.23
CA ILE A 376 -7.58 -8.54 4.64
C ILE A 376 -8.95 -8.95 5.17
N PRO A 377 -9.03 -10.00 6.01
CA PRO A 377 -10.28 -10.40 6.63
C PRO A 377 -10.77 -9.36 7.63
N ILE A 378 -12.03 -8.97 7.54
CA ILE A 378 -12.65 -7.99 8.46
C ILE A 378 -13.80 -8.69 9.19
N ALA A 379 -13.71 -8.81 10.52
CA ALA A 379 -14.65 -9.62 11.31
C ALA A 379 -16.10 -9.12 11.26
N SER A 380 -16.31 -7.80 11.14
CA SER A 380 -17.63 -7.14 11.18
C SER A 380 -18.00 -6.45 9.86
N GLY A 381 -17.35 -6.81 8.75
CA GLY A 381 -17.52 -6.17 7.44
C GLY A 381 -17.17 -7.09 6.27
N ALA A 382 -17.16 -6.55 5.05
CA ALA A 382 -16.69 -7.31 3.90
C ALA A 382 -15.16 -7.36 3.87
N ASN A 383 -14.59 -8.52 3.51
CA ASN A 383 -13.14 -8.64 3.31
C ASN A 383 -12.64 -7.59 2.32
N ARG A 384 -11.52 -6.96 2.62
CA ARG A 384 -10.85 -6.09 1.65
C ARG A 384 -9.97 -6.96 0.75
N ILE A 385 -10.17 -6.87 -0.57
CA ILE A 385 -9.36 -7.56 -1.57
C ILE A 385 -8.59 -6.50 -2.36
N ILE A 386 -7.26 -6.62 -2.38
CA ILE A 386 -6.36 -5.73 -3.11
C ILE A 386 -5.62 -6.59 -4.13
N ASN A 387 -5.74 -6.27 -5.42
CA ASN A 387 -5.02 -6.93 -6.50
C ASN A 387 -4.01 -5.95 -7.11
N GLY A 388 -2.89 -6.46 -7.61
CA GLY A 388 -1.89 -5.64 -8.27
C GLY A 388 -0.81 -6.45 -8.98
N ALA A 389 0.17 -5.76 -9.56
CA ALA A 389 1.38 -6.36 -10.10
C ALA A 389 2.51 -6.27 -9.08
N ALA A 390 3.26 -7.36 -8.92
CA ALA A 390 4.45 -7.41 -8.08
C ALA A 390 5.71 -7.45 -8.95
N VAL A 391 6.73 -6.72 -8.52
CA VAL A 391 8.11 -6.92 -8.97
C VAL A 391 8.82 -7.87 -8.01
N GLN A 392 9.87 -8.54 -8.45
CA GLN A 392 10.71 -9.33 -7.54
C GLN A 392 11.36 -8.41 -6.49
N GLY A 393 11.36 -8.82 -5.22
CA GLY A 393 11.84 -8.02 -4.09
C GLY A 393 10.74 -7.16 -3.46
N TYR A 394 11.08 -5.93 -3.07
CA TYR A 394 10.20 -5.04 -2.30
C TYR A 394 9.04 -4.49 -3.14
N ASN A 395 7.85 -4.52 -2.56
CA ASN A 395 6.61 -3.98 -3.10
C ASN A 395 5.85 -3.20 -2.03
N GLU A 396 5.07 -2.21 -2.46
CA GLU A 396 4.24 -1.38 -1.58
C GLU A 396 2.93 -1.00 -2.25
N ILE A 397 1.82 -1.07 -1.51
CA ILE A 397 0.48 -0.70 -2.01
C ILE A 397 -0.33 0.01 -0.93
N PHE A 398 -1.06 1.05 -1.31
CA PHE A 398 -1.89 1.82 -0.37
C PHE A 398 -3.22 1.11 -0.07
N TRP A 399 -3.60 1.12 1.21
CA TRP A 399 -4.93 0.76 1.70
C TRP A 399 -5.55 1.93 2.45
N ASP A 400 -6.79 2.26 2.11
CA ASP A 400 -7.56 3.38 2.65
C ASP A 400 -8.10 3.17 4.09
N GLY A 401 -7.76 2.06 4.74
CA GLY A 401 -8.28 1.72 6.07
C GLY A 401 -9.78 1.36 6.08
N LYS A 402 -10.36 1.04 4.93
CA LYS A 402 -11.78 0.67 4.79
C LYS A 402 -11.97 -0.81 4.49
N ASP A 403 -13.16 -1.32 4.83
CA ASP A 403 -13.60 -2.67 4.48
C ASP A 403 -13.95 -2.79 2.97
N GLY A 404 -14.38 -3.98 2.54
CA GLY A 404 -14.81 -4.23 1.16
C GLY A 404 -16.10 -3.51 0.74
N ASN A 405 -16.85 -2.94 1.68
CA ASN A 405 -18.06 -2.14 1.42
C ASN A 405 -17.77 -0.63 1.42
N GLY A 406 -16.51 -0.23 1.65
CA GLY A 406 -16.10 1.18 1.70
C GLY A 406 -16.35 1.87 3.05
N ASN A 407 -16.66 1.13 4.11
CA ASN A 407 -16.84 1.67 5.45
C ASN A 407 -15.51 1.68 6.21
N PHE A 408 -15.30 2.71 7.02
CA PHE A 408 -14.16 2.75 7.95
C PHE A 408 -14.31 1.68 9.02
N LEU A 409 -13.17 1.10 9.41
CA LEU A 409 -13.11 0.11 10.48
C LEU A 409 -13.32 0.77 11.85
N SER A 410 -13.95 0.05 12.76
CA SER A 410 -14.08 0.49 14.16
C SER A 410 -12.73 0.44 14.86
N ALA A 411 -12.50 1.35 15.80
CA ALA A 411 -11.29 1.37 16.61
C ALA A 411 -11.11 0.08 17.43
N GLY A 412 -9.87 -0.38 17.52
CA GLY A 412 -9.49 -1.59 18.23
C GLY A 412 -8.49 -2.45 17.46
N ALA A 413 -8.06 -3.52 18.12
CA ALA A 413 -7.18 -4.51 17.51
C ALA A 413 -7.91 -5.28 16.40
N ILE A 414 -7.28 -5.33 15.25
CA ILE A 414 -7.57 -6.26 14.17
C ILE A 414 -6.44 -7.27 14.21
N SER A 415 -6.78 -8.54 14.37
CA SER A 415 -5.83 -9.63 14.13
C SER A 415 -6.18 -10.29 12.81
N PRO A 416 -5.99 -9.64 11.65
CA PRO A 416 -6.32 -10.27 10.40
C PRO A 416 -5.29 -11.36 10.14
N SER A 417 -5.79 -12.57 9.89
CA SER A 417 -5.05 -13.57 9.15
C SER A 417 -4.97 -13.11 7.69
N VAL A 418 -4.08 -12.14 7.40
CA VAL A 418 -3.95 -11.56 6.05
C VAL A 418 -3.52 -12.66 5.11
N GLN A 419 -4.33 -12.89 4.08
CA GLN A 419 -4.04 -13.91 3.09
C GLN A 419 -3.37 -13.26 1.91
N THR A 420 -2.19 -13.76 1.56
CA THR A 420 -1.48 -13.33 0.36
C THR A 420 -1.45 -14.46 -0.66
N PHE A 421 -1.37 -14.06 -1.91
CA PHE A 421 -1.40 -14.95 -3.05
C PHE A 421 -0.62 -14.30 -4.20
N LEU A 422 0.25 -15.06 -4.86
CA LEU A 422 1.09 -14.61 -5.96
C LEU A 422 0.95 -15.57 -7.15
N ARG A 423 0.76 -15.03 -8.35
CA ARG A 423 0.86 -15.77 -9.62
C ARG A 423 2.10 -15.33 -10.35
N SER A 424 2.85 -16.29 -10.86
CA SER A 424 4.08 -16.08 -11.64
C SER A 424 4.15 -17.05 -12.81
N ALA A 425 5.21 -16.91 -13.63
CA ALA A 425 5.52 -17.82 -14.73
C ALA A 425 4.28 -18.14 -15.59
N GLU A 426 3.64 -17.08 -16.05
CA GLU A 426 2.52 -17.17 -16.97
C GLU A 426 2.98 -17.84 -18.27
N VAL A 427 2.20 -18.82 -18.71
CA VAL A 427 2.49 -19.59 -19.93
C VAL A 427 1.23 -19.71 -20.76
N HIS A 428 1.37 -19.44 -22.05
CA HIS A 428 0.32 -19.55 -23.05
C HIS A 428 0.67 -20.62 -24.08
N PHE A 429 -0.37 -21.19 -24.68
CA PHE A 429 -0.30 -22.28 -25.66
C PHE A 429 -1.14 -21.94 -26.91
N PRO A 430 -0.70 -20.97 -27.74
CA PRO A 430 -1.44 -20.62 -28.94
C PRO A 430 -1.52 -21.80 -29.92
N TYR A 431 -2.76 -22.14 -30.28
CA TYR A 431 -3.07 -23.00 -31.42
C TYR A 431 -3.55 -22.14 -32.58
N ILE A 432 -2.82 -22.15 -33.69
CA ILE A 432 -3.20 -21.41 -34.90
C ILE A 432 -3.72 -22.41 -35.92
N ASP A 433 -4.96 -22.17 -36.37
CA ASP A 433 -5.71 -23.03 -37.29
C ASP A 433 -5.88 -24.47 -36.80
N MET A 434 -6.09 -24.64 -35.50
CA MET A 434 -6.44 -25.94 -34.93
C MET A 434 -7.94 -26.16 -35.06
N GLU A 435 -8.38 -26.91 -36.06
CA GLU A 435 -9.80 -27.12 -36.37
C GLU A 435 -10.64 -27.57 -35.16
N ILE A 436 -10.16 -28.60 -34.47
CA ILE A 436 -10.87 -29.22 -33.34
C ILE A 436 -9.91 -29.62 -32.22
N ASN A 437 -10.40 -29.52 -30.98
CA ASN A 437 -9.80 -30.07 -29.78
C ASN A 437 -10.88 -30.67 -28.85
N PRO A 438 -11.60 -31.74 -29.25
CA PRO A 438 -12.84 -32.15 -28.58
C PRO A 438 -12.62 -32.68 -27.16
N ASN A 439 -11.44 -33.24 -26.88
CA ASN A 439 -11.07 -33.78 -25.58
C ASN A 439 -10.38 -32.75 -24.68
N GLY A 440 -9.93 -31.62 -25.25
CA GLY A 440 -9.24 -30.56 -24.53
C GLY A 440 -7.76 -30.88 -24.32
N ILE A 441 -6.91 -29.86 -24.38
CA ILE A 441 -5.48 -30.01 -24.12
C ILE A 441 -5.25 -30.30 -22.65
N ILE A 442 -4.35 -31.23 -22.33
CA ILE A 442 -3.94 -31.53 -20.95
C ILE A 442 -2.61 -30.84 -20.68
N ILE A 443 -2.56 -30.03 -19.64
CA ILE A 443 -1.41 -29.21 -19.26
C ILE A 443 -1.18 -29.43 -17.78
N GLU A 444 -0.03 -29.99 -17.43
CA GLU A 444 0.30 -30.39 -16.07
C GLU A 444 1.66 -29.80 -15.69
N LEU A 445 1.66 -28.94 -14.67
CA LEU A 445 2.89 -28.39 -14.10
C LEU A 445 3.73 -29.52 -13.50
N THR A 446 5.00 -29.56 -13.85
CA THR A 446 5.96 -30.52 -13.28
C THR A 446 6.59 -29.99 -12.00
N GLU A 447 7.18 -30.90 -11.23
CA GLU A 447 7.98 -30.58 -10.05
C GLU A 447 9.06 -29.51 -10.36
N ASN A 448 9.40 -28.70 -9.36
CA ASN A 448 10.40 -27.63 -9.46
C ASN A 448 11.86 -28.12 -9.43
N ASN A 449 12.11 -29.38 -9.79
CA ASN A 449 13.44 -29.97 -9.80
C ASN A 449 13.79 -30.47 -11.20
N THR A 450 15.04 -30.91 -11.40
CA THR A 450 15.53 -31.33 -12.72
C THR A 450 14.93 -32.63 -13.24
N ASN A 451 14.10 -33.33 -12.46
CA ASN A 451 13.43 -34.56 -12.90
C ASN A 451 12.13 -34.28 -13.68
N TYR A 452 11.55 -33.09 -13.55
CA TYR A 452 10.32 -32.67 -14.24
C TYR A 452 9.21 -33.73 -14.20
N THR A 453 9.03 -34.36 -13.03
CA THR A 453 8.00 -35.38 -12.85
C THR A 453 6.65 -34.70 -12.63
N VAL A 454 5.59 -35.34 -13.11
CA VAL A 454 4.21 -34.93 -12.80
C VAL A 454 3.78 -35.73 -11.58
N ASP A 455 3.46 -35.02 -10.49
CA ASP A 455 2.95 -35.61 -9.25
C ASP A 455 1.59 -34.98 -8.87
N PRO A 456 0.47 -35.59 -9.30
CA PRO A 456 -0.87 -35.10 -8.99
C PRO A 456 -1.28 -35.26 -7.53
N THR A 457 -0.45 -35.87 -6.68
CA THR A 457 -0.74 -36.01 -5.24
C THR A 457 -0.41 -34.75 -4.45
N LYS A 458 0.37 -33.84 -5.03
CA LYS A 458 0.71 -32.55 -4.43
C LYS A 458 -0.52 -31.63 -4.40
N THR A 459 -0.76 -31.04 -3.23
CA THR A 459 -1.89 -30.12 -3.01
C THR A 459 -1.51 -28.65 -3.15
N ASN A 460 -0.23 -28.32 -3.03
CA ASN A 460 0.29 -26.97 -3.24
C ASN A 460 0.29 -26.63 -4.74
N PRO A 461 -0.50 -25.63 -5.20
CA PRO A 461 -0.58 -25.24 -6.61
C PRO A 461 0.76 -24.81 -7.23
N ALA A 462 1.72 -24.39 -6.39
CA ALA A 462 3.06 -24.02 -6.83
C ALA A 462 3.93 -25.24 -7.13
N GLU A 463 3.61 -26.40 -6.54
CA GLU A 463 4.30 -27.68 -6.77
C GLU A 463 3.65 -28.48 -7.90
N TYR A 464 2.32 -28.51 -7.97
CA TYR A 464 1.55 -29.14 -9.04
C TYR A 464 0.25 -28.38 -9.27
N SER A 465 -0.07 -28.13 -10.54
CA SER A 465 -1.34 -27.61 -10.99
C SER A 465 -1.61 -28.16 -12.39
N ASP A 466 -2.86 -28.50 -12.65
CA ASP A 466 -3.36 -28.80 -13.99
C ASP A 466 -4.42 -27.79 -14.43
N LYS A 467 -4.58 -26.68 -13.70
CA LYS A 467 -5.56 -25.64 -14.02
C LYS A 467 -5.13 -24.86 -15.26
N VAL A 468 -6.08 -24.71 -16.17
CA VAL A 468 -5.95 -23.90 -17.38
C VAL A 468 -7.11 -22.91 -17.48
N TYR A 469 -6.89 -21.88 -18.29
CA TYR A 469 -7.76 -20.74 -18.48
C TYR A 469 -7.86 -20.43 -19.97
N TRP A 470 -9.00 -19.89 -20.40
CA TRP A 470 -9.24 -19.44 -21.77
C TRP A 470 -10.42 -18.46 -21.82
N ASP A 471 -10.50 -17.65 -22.87
CA ASP A 471 -11.62 -16.76 -23.14
C ASP A 471 -11.84 -16.63 -24.65
N ASP A 472 -12.92 -17.25 -25.12
CA ASP A 472 -13.32 -17.22 -26.52
C ASP A 472 -14.50 -16.28 -26.75
N SER A 473 -14.80 -15.36 -25.82
CA SER A 473 -15.96 -14.46 -25.94
C SER A 473 -15.94 -13.62 -27.22
N SER A 474 -14.74 -13.41 -27.79
CA SER A 474 -14.49 -12.68 -29.03
C SER A 474 -14.63 -13.52 -30.30
N ILE A 475 -14.85 -14.83 -30.19
CA ILE A 475 -14.96 -15.76 -31.31
C ILE A 475 -16.40 -15.87 -31.80
N ASP A 476 -16.59 -15.83 -33.13
CA ASP A 476 -17.93 -16.00 -33.70
C ASP A 476 -18.50 -17.38 -33.35
N ASN A 477 -19.78 -17.39 -32.97
CA ASN A 477 -20.50 -18.56 -32.47
C ASN A 477 -20.03 -19.08 -31.10
N ALA A 478 -19.26 -18.30 -30.32
CA ALA A 478 -19.00 -18.62 -28.92
C ALA A 478 -20.30 -18.89 -28.13
N GLY A 479 -20.33 -19.96 -27.35
CA GLY A 479 -21.52 -20.43 -26.63
C GLY A 479 -22.55 -21.20 -27.49
N ASN A 480 -22.40 -21.26 -28.81
CA ASN A 480 -23.31 -22.02 -29.67
C ASN A 480 -22.85 -23.48 -29.81
N ALA A 481 -23.41 -24.35 -28.98
CA ALA A 481 -23.10 -25.79 -29.00
C ALA A 481 -23.32 -26.43 -30.39
N GLY A 482 -24.29 -25.96 -31.17
CA GLY A 482 -24.59 -26.47 -32.53
C GLY A 482 -23.49 -26.14 -33.57
N ARG A 483 -22.53 -25.30 -33.22
CA ARG A 483 -21.36 -24.91 -34.03
C ARG A 483 -20.04 -25.42 -33.47
N GLY A 484 -20.11 -26.44 -32.60
CA GLY A 484 -18.90 -26.98 -31.98
C GLY A 484 -18.19 -26.00 -31.05
N SER A 485 -18.88 -24.97 -30.54
CA SER A 485 -18.28 -23.98 -29.66
C SER A 485 -17.61 -24.59 -28.43
N SER A 486 -16.63 -23.86 -27.90
CA SER A 486 -15.93 -24.23 -26.69
C SER A 486 -16.85 -24.40 -25.49
N ASN A 487 -16.44 -25.29 -24.57
CA ASN A 487 -17.25 -25.65 -23.42
C ASN A 487 -16.43 -25.72 -22.11
N PRO A 488 -16.61 -24.75 -21.19
CA PRO A 488 -17.28 -23.46 -21.41
C PRO A 488 -16.55 -22.62 -22.47
N PHE A 489 -17.20 -21.58 -23.00
CA PHE A 489 -16.54 -20.65 -23.92
C PHE A 489 -15.74 -19.53 -23.22
N VAL A 490 -15.91 -19.39 -21.90
CA VAL A 490 -15.08 -18.55 -21.02
C VAL A 490 -14.74 -19.32 -19.76
N ASN A 491 -13.46 -19.34 -19.40
CA ASN A 491 -12.95 -19.92 -18.17
C ASN A 491 -11.84 -19.04 -17.57
N LEU A 492 -12.24 -18.07 -16.76
CA LEU A 492 -11.32 -17.14 -16.08
C LEU A 492 -11.05 -17.54 -14.61
N THR A 493 -11.73 -18.56 -14.10
CA THR A 493 -11.58 -19.05 -12.72
C THR A 493 -10.66 -20.27 -12.61
N GLY A 494 -10.35 -20.92 -13.74
CA GLY A 494 -9.45 -22.06 -13.84
C GLY A 494 -10.18 -23.38 -13.69
N ILE A 495 -9.96 -24.29 -14.64
CA ILE A 495 -10.51 -25.65 -14.63
C ILE A 495 -9.36 -26.63 -14.84
N SER A 496 -9.39 -27.76 -14.13
CA SER A 496 -8.41 -28.84 -14.35
C SER A 496 -8.47 -29.33 -15.79
N SER A 497 -7.34 -29.26 -16.48
CA SER A 497 -7.18 -29.67 -17.87
C SER A 497 -7.43 -31.17 -18.06
N ARG A 498 -7.20 -31.98 -17.01
CA ARG A 498 -7.46 -33.42 -17.00
C ARG A 498 -8.95 -33.78 -17.01
N SER A 499 -9.80 -32.91 -16.47
CA SER A 499 -11.26 -33.13 -16.47
C SER A 499 -11.93 -32.42 -17.65
N ASN A 500 -11.58 -31.15 -17.87
CA ASN A 500 -12.18 -30.33 -18.91
C ASN A 500 -11.23 -29.19 -19.33
N GLY A 501 -10.12 -29.56 -19.99
CA GLY A 501 -9.24 -28.59 -20.66
C GLY A 501 -9.97 -27.81 -21.75
N HIS A 502 -9.25 -26.94 -22.46
CA HIS A 502 -9.85 -26.07 -23.47
C HIS A 502 -10.42 -26.87 -24.65
N LYS A 503 -11.69 -27.29 -24.53
CA LYS A 503 -12.42 -28.10 -25.50
C LYS A 503 -13.09 -27.20 -26.51
N PHE A 504 -12.92 -27.50 -27.78
CA PHE A 504 -13.64 -26.87 -28.88
C PHE A 504 -13.70 -27.80 -30.08
N GLY A 505 -14.63 -27.55 -30.99
CA GLY A 505 -14.90 -28.43 -32.12
C GLY A 505 -15.46 -29.79 -31.70
N ARG A 506 -15.72 -30.67 -32.68
CA ARG A 506 -16.24 -32.02 -32.44
C ARG A 506 -15.63 -33.03 -33.38
N TYR A 507 -15.45 -34.26 -32.89
CA TYR A 507 -15.18 -35.38 -33.77
C TYR A 507 -16.37 -35.61 -34.71
N SER A 508 -16.09 -35.91 -35.97
CA SER A 508 -17.08 -36.17 -36.99
C SER A 508 -16.58 -37.16 -38.03
N THR A 509 -17.53 -37.93 -38.58
CA THR A 509 -17.30 -38.78 -39.75
C THR A 509 -17.50 -38.03 -41.07
N ASN A 510 -18.04 -36.80 -41.01
CA ASN A 510 -18.17 -35.87 -42.14
C ASN A 510 -17.13 -34.74 -42.01
N THR A 511 -16.60 -34.26 -43.13
CA THR A 511 -15.63 -33.15 -43.19
C THR A 511 -16.33 -31.78 -43.14
N ASN A 512 -17.46 -31.68 -42.42
CA ASN A 512 -18.26 -30.47 -42.39
C ASN A 512 -17.63 -29.42 -41.45
N ALA A 513 -17.21 -28.28 -42.03
CA ALA A 513 -16.63 -27.14 -41.31
C ALA A 513 -17.50 -26.60 -40.16
N THR A 514 -18.81 -26.89 -40.14
CA THR A 514 -19.73 -26.46 -39.06
C THR A 514 -19.30 -26.94 -37.66
N TYR A 515 -18.47 -27.98 -37.57
CA TYR A 515 -17.96 -28.51 -36.30
C TYR A 515 -16.48 -28.17 -36.04
N HIS A 516 -15.83 -27.40 -36.92
CA HIS A 516 -14.43 -27.00 -36.81
C HIS A 516 -14.37 -25.61 -36.18
N PHE A 517 -14.52 -25.55 -34.85
CA PHE A 517 -14.63 -24.25 -34.18
C PHE A 517 -13.34 -23.44 -34.20
N GLY A 518 -12.18 -24.06 -34.42
CA GLY A 518 -10.91 -23.35 -34.57
C GLY A 518 -10.46 -23.10 -36.01
N ASP A 519 -11.31 -23.39 -37.01
CA ASP A 519 -11.05 -23.11 -38.43
C ASP A 519 -10.79 -21.61 -38.65
N ALA A 520 -9.68 -21.29 -39.30
CA ALA A 520 -9.17 -19.95 -39.55
C ALA A 520 -9.07 -19.05 -38.30
N ARG A 521 -8.84 -19.66 -37.12
CA ARG A 521 -8.82 -18.96 -35.82
C ARG A 521 -7.55 -19.28 -35.04
N SER A 522 -7.32 -18.46 -34.01
CA SER A 522 -6.18 -18.63 -33.13
C SER A 522 -6.67 -18.78 -31.69
N MET A 523 -6.59 -20.00 -31.17
CA MET A 523 -7.13 -20.38 -29.86
C MET A 523 -6.03 -20.27 -28.81
N ASP A 524 -6.28 -19.51 -27.74
CA ASP A 524 -5.33 -19.39 -26.64
C ASP A 524 -5.75 -20.27 -25.46
N THR A 525 -4.77 -20.82 -24.77
CA THR A 525 -4.97 -21.50 -23.49
C THR A 525 -3.79 -21.12 -22.64
N TRP A 526 -4.02 -20.74 -21.39
CA TRP A 526 -2.94 -20.35 -20.52
C TRP A 526 -3.03 -20.98 -19.15
N ALA A 527 -1.91 -20.95 -18.44
CA ALA A 527 -1.77 -21.43 -17.08
C ALA A 527 -0.78 -20.53 -16.31
N TYR A 528 -0.80 -20.69 -14.99
CA TYR A 528 0.08 -19.98 -14.07
C TYR A 528 0.76 -20.95 -13.13
N ILE A 529 1.82 -20.47 -12.49
CA ILE A 529 2.26 -21.01 -11.20
C ILE A 529 1.64 -20.12 -10.13
N GLU A 530 0.68 -20.70 -9.41
CA GLU A 530 -0.02 -20.06 -8.30
C GLU A 530 0.68 -20.42 -6.99
N SER A 531 0.97 -19.45 -6.13
CA SER A 531 1.42 -19.74 -4.76
C SER A 531 0.28 -20.38 -3.96
N ASP A 532 0.65 -21.09 -2.88
CA ASP A 532 -0.32 -21.31 -1.79
C ASP A 532 -0.83 -19.97 -1.25
N ARG A 533 -2.05 -19.98 -0.71
CA ARG A 533 -2.58 -18.85 0.04
C ARG A 533 -1.89 -18.83 1.40
N ASN A 534 -0.91 -17.94 1.56
CA ASN A 534 -0.15 -17.82 2.79
C ASN A 534 -0.89 -16.94 3.78
N ILE A 535 -0.99 -17.39 5.02
CA ILE A 535 -1.59 -16.63 6.11
C ILE A 535 -0.49 -15.92 6.89
N HIS A 536 -0.57 -14.60 6.95
CA HIS A 536 0.31 -13.76 7.75
C HIS A 536 -0.46 -13.24 8.96
N LEU A 537 0.05 -13.53 10.15
CA LEU A 537 -0.43 -12.92 11.37
C LEU A 537 0.23 -11.55 11.51
N VAL A 538 -0.54 -10.50 11.25
CA VAL A 538 -0.11 -9.12 11.43
C VAL A 538 -0.91 -8.51 12.58
N ASN A 539 -0.23 -7.80 13.47
CA ASN A 539 -0.89 -7.06 14.55
C ASN A 539 -1.23 -5.68 14.00
N ILE A 540 -2.50 -5.43 13.75
CA ILE A 540 -3.00 -4.13 13.28
C ILE A 540 -3.92 -3.58 14.37
N GLU A 541 -3.82 -2.29 14.66
CA GLU A 541 -4.70 -1.60 15.58
C GLU A 541 -5.22 -0.34 14.90
N VAL A 542 -6.55 -0.23 14.81
CA VAL A 542 -7.20 1.01 14.37
C VAL A 542 -7.35 1.91 15.59
N LEU A 543 -6.74 3.09 15.54
CA LEU A 543 -6.71 4.01 16.66
C LEU A 543 -7.61 5.23 16.39
N GLU A 544 -8.53 5.45 17.32
CA GLU A 544 -9.38 6.64 17.39
C GLU A 544 -9.47 7.11 18.84
N ALA A 545 -9.14 8.37 19.10
CA ALA A 545 -9.25 9.02 20.41
C ALA A 545 -9.72 10.46 20.24
N ASN A 546 -10.64 10.91 21.08
CA ASN A 546 -11.16 12.28 21.08
C ASN A 546 -10.44 13.10 22.16
N LEU A 547 -9.37 13.82 21.79
CA LEU A 547 -8.54 14.59 22.71
C LEU A 547 -9.05 16.03 22.84
N LYS A 548 -9.32 16.48 24.07
CA LYS A 548 -9.84 17.83 24.30
C LYS A 548 -9.09 18.60 25.38
N ILE A 549 -9.07 19.92 25.21
CA ILE A 549 -8.88 20.85 26.33
C ILE A 549 -10.27 21.14 26.88
N GLU A 550 -10.60 20.56 28.03
CA GLU A 550 -11.94 20.69 28.60
C GLU A 550 -12.18 22.11 29.12
N SER A 551 -11.20 22.69 29.83
CA SER A 551 -11.31 24.04 30.39
C SER A 551 -9.95 24.72 30.59
N ILE A 552 -9.99 26.06 30.59
CA ILE A 552 -8.94 26.94 31.12
C ILE A 552 -9.62 27.86 32.15
N SER A 553 -9.37 27.62 33.42
CA SER A 553 -10.05 28.29 34.54
C SER A 553 -9.04 29.06 35.39
N PRO A 554 -8.95 30.39 35.26
CA PRO A 554 -8.06 31.18 36.11
C PRO A 554 -8.64 31.39 37.51
N ASP A 555 -7.82 31.14 38.54
CA ASP A 555 -8.01 31.65 39.89
C ASP A 555 -7.37 33.03 39.99
N LEU A 556 -8.21 34.02 40.32
CA LEU A 556 -7.87 35.44 40.38
C LEU A 556 -7.81 35.97 41.82
N SER A 557 -7.92 35.10 42.84
CA SER A 557 -7.93 35.47 44.26
C SER A 557 -6.68 36.26 44.70
N GLN A 558 -5.54 36.02 44.05
CA GLN A 558 -4.26 36.70 44.32
C GLN A 558 -3.88 37.76 43.29
N TYR A 559 -4.76 38.10 42.34
CA TYR A 559 -4.48 39.10 41.28
C TYR A 559 -4.03 40.44 41.87
N PHE A 560 -4.66 40.80 42.98
CA PHE A 560 -4.70 42.12 43.57
C PHE A 560 -3.83 42.26 44.82
N SER A 561 -3.48 41.14 45.46
CA SER A 561 -2.68 41.05 46.68
C SER A 561 -1.27 40.49 46.44
N GLY A 562 -1.04 39.79 45.32
CA GLY A 562 0.25 39.17 45.00
C GLY A 562 0.63 39.19 43.52
N ASN A 563 -0.08 39.98 42.69
CA ASN A 563 0.15 40.08 41.24
C ASN A 563 0.26 38.71 40.55
N LYS A 564 -0.62 37.78 40.93
CA LYS A 564 -0.57 36.37 40.53
C LYS A 564 -1.91 35.89 39.98
N ILE A 565 -1.84 35.04 38.96
CA ILE A 565 -2.96 34.30 38.37
C ILE A 565 -2.57 32.82 38.38
N THR A 566 -3.44 31.93 38.85
CA THR A 566 -3.22 30.49 38.73
C THR A 566 -4.22 29.90 37.74
N TYR A 567 -3.76 29.42 36.59
CA TYR A 567 -4.63 28.77 35.60
C TYR A 567 -4.75 27.28 35.90
N ASN A 568 -5.97 26.79 36.13
CA ASN A 568 -6.28 25.36 36.12
C ASN A 568 -6.72 24.95 34.70
N ILE A 569 -5.91 24.12 34.04
CA ILE A 569 -6.13 23.66 32.67
C ILE A 569 -6.39 22.16 32.69
N ARG A 570 -7.58 21.76 32.24
CA ARG A 570 -8.00 20.35 32.22
C ARG A 570 -7.90 19.75 30.82
N VAL A 571 -7.16 18.66 30.70
CA VAL A 571 -6.92 17.92 29.46
C VAL A 571 -7.57 16.55 29.59
N GLN A 572 -8.26 16.07 28.55
CA GLN A 572 -8.99 14.80 28.59
C GLN A 572 -8.94 14.05 27.25
N ASN A 573 -9.01 12.73 27.32
CA ASN A 573 -9.30 11.83 26.21
C ASN A 573 -10.67 11.17 26.43
N ASP A 574 -11.66 11.44 25.57
CA ASP A 574 -13.00 10.83 25.61
C ASP A 574 -13.05 9.45 24.90
N GLY A 575 -11.91 8.95 24.41
CA GLY A 575 -11.78 7.62 23.82
C GLY A 575 -12.24 7.52 22.37
N PRO A 576 -12.46 6.28 21.88
CA PRO A 576 -12.39 5.00 22.61
C PRO A 576 -10.98 4.44 22.85
N SER A 577 -9.96 4.91 22.13
CA SER A 577 -8.58 4.38 22.23
C SER A 577 -7.74 5.21 23.21
N ALA A 578 -6.64 4.63 23.69
CA ALA A 578 -5.61 5.40 24.39
C ALA A 578 -4.83 6.27 23.40
N ALA A 579 -4.45 7.48 23.82
CA ALA A 579 -3.70 8.44 23.04
C ALA A 579 -2.30 8.66 23.65
N ASN A 580 -1.44 7.68 23.44
CA ASN A 580 -0.09 7.65 24.01
C ASN A 580 0.88 8.49 23.17
N GLY A 581 1.62 9.40 23.82
CA GLY A 581 2.52 10.35 23.15
C GLY A 581 1.86 11.63 22.66
N SER A 582 0.66 11.95 23.17
CA SER A 582 -0.03 13.20 22.84
C SER A 582 0.75 14.41 23.36
N ARG A 583 0.84 15.50 22.59
CA ARG A 583 1.68 16.66 22.92
C ARG A 583 0.83 17.82 23.44
N LEU A 584 1.01 18.18 24.70
CA LEU A 584 0.38 19.33 25.33
C LEU A 584 1.26 20.57 25.14
N ALA A 585 0.65 21.70 24.80
CA ALA A 585 1.26 23.01 24.83
C ALA A 585 0.34 24.02 25.53
N ILE A 586 0.89 24.82 26.44
CA ILE A 586 0.22 25.90 27.15
C ILE A 586 1.06 27.16 26.92
N SER A 587 0.46 28.23 26.41
CA SER A 587 1.13 29.51 26.14
C SER A 587 0.39 30.64 26.83
N LEU A 588 1.10 31.39 27.68
CA LEU A 588 0.60 32.60 28.31
C LEU A 588 0.95 33.85 27.47
N PRO A 589 0.14 34.91 27.50
CA PRO A 589 0.45 36.17 26.82
C PRO A 589 1.59 36.94 27.46
N ALA A 590 2.12 37.88 26.66
CA ALA A 590 3.11 38.87 27.07
C ALA A 590 2.75 39.55 28.41
N GLY A 591 3.73 39.60 29.30
CA GLY A 591 3.60 40.26 30.61
C GLY A 591 3.21 39.34 31.75
N LEU A 592 2.99 38.05 31.47
CA LEU A 592 2.95 36.99 32.48
C LEU A 592 4.26 36.20 32.47
N THR A 593 4.68 35.72 33.63
CA THR A 593 5.83 34.81 33.76
C THR A 593 5.38 33.55 34.47
N ILE A 594 5.63 32.39 33.85
CA ILE A 594 5.31 31.10 34.47
C ILE A 594 6.29 30.88 35.63
N GLY A 595 5.76 30.73 36.84
CA GLY A 595 6.53 30.35 38.03
C GLY A 595 6.61 28.84 38.15
N THR A 596 5.52 28.20 38.54
CA THR A 596 5.43 26.75 38.74
C THR A 596 4.27 26.14 37.97
N VAL A 597 4.48 24.92 37.48
CA VAL A 597 3.42 24.09 36.89
C VAL A 597 3.30 22.81 37.70
N THR A 598 2.14 22.59 38.31
CA THR A 598 1.87 21.38 39.10
C THR A 598 0.75 20.56 38.49
N GLN A 599 0.90 19.25 38.48
CA GLN A 599 -0.09 18.31 37.99
C GLN A 599 -1.06 17.95 39.12
N ALA A 600 -2.36 17.84 38.83
CA ALA A 600 -3.38 17.41 39.76
C ALA A 600 -4.44 16.54 39.08
N ASN A 601 -5.24 15.83 39.89
CA ASN A 601 -6.44 15.12 39.45
C ASN A 601 -6.24 14.16 38.26
N ALA A 602 -5.04 13.59 38.12
CA ALA A 602 -4.73 12.63 37.06
C ALA A 602 -5.52 11.32 37.25
N SER A 603 -6.23 10.89 36.21
CA SER A 603 -6.86 9.56 36.17
C SER A 603 -5.81 8.44 36.20
N THR A 604 -6.22 7.24 36.62
CA THR A 604 -5.36 6.05 36.62
C THR A 604 -4.75 5.79 35.24
N GLY A 605 -3.44 5.54 35.19
CA GLY A 605 -2.71 5.23 33.95
C GLY A 605 -2.28 6.46 33.14
N VAL A 606 -2.71 7.67 33.50
CA VAL A 606 -2.17 8.89 32.89
C VAL A 606 -0.72 9.06 33.32
N THR A 607 0.16 9.34 32.36
CA THR A 607 1.57 9.67 32.63
C THR A 607 1.98 10.94 31.89
N VAL A 608 2.85 11.72 32.54
CA VAL A 608 3.40 12.96 32.01
C VAL A 608 4.91 12.82 31.92
N SER A 609 5.47 13.21 30.78
CA SER A 609 6.92 13.15 30.54
C SER A 609 7.38 14.34 29.70
N ASN A 610 8.70 14.53 29.59
CA ASN A 610 9.33 15.57 28.76
C ASN A 610 8.75 16.99 28.98
N THR A 611 8.52 17.35 30.25
CA THR A 611 8.01 18.67 30.60
C THR A 611 9.07 19.74 30.39
N ALA A 612 8.71 20.86 29.75
CA ALA A 612 9.59 22.00 29.57
C ALA A 612 8.83 23.32 29.76
N THR A 613 9.47 24.28 30.43
CA THR A 613 9.00 25.67 30.53
C THR A 613 10.02 26.58 29.88
N VAL A 614 9.64 27.26 28.80
CA VAL A 614 10.52 28.19 28.07
C VAL A 614 9.77 29.51 27.90
N GLY A 615 10.23 30.54 28.61
CA GLY A 615 9.57 31.84 28.63
C GLY A 615 8.13 31.75 29.14
N GLN A 616 7.16 31.99 28.26
CA GLN A 616 5.73 32.00 28.58
C GLN A 616 5.02 30.71 28.12
N THR A 617 5.77 29.70 27.69
CA THR A 617 5.22 28.44 27.18
C THR A 617 5.64 27.27 28.06
N PHE A 618 4.67 26.40 28.37
CA PHE A 618 4.87 25.08 28.96
C PHE A 618 4.48 24.00 27.95
N SER A 619 5.27 22.93 27.86
CA SER A 619 4.96 21.77 27.02
C SER A 619 5.20 20.46 27.77
N ALA A 620 4.47 19.41 27.36
CA ALA A 620 4.63 18.06 27.92
C ALA A 620 4.16 16.98 26.94
N LEU A 621 4.64 15.74 27.12
CA LEU A 621 4.08 14.55 26.49
C LEU A 621 3.17 13.83 27.48
N LEU A 622 1.98 13.47 27.01
CA LEU A 622 0.94 12.79 27.77
C LEU A 622 0.67 11.41 27.18
N ASN A 623 0.57 10.41 28.05
CA ASN A 623 -0.15 9.18 27.73
C ASN A 623 -1.52 9.27 28.39
N LEU A 624 -2.57 9.34 27.57
CA LEU A 624 -3.95 9.45 28.03
C LEU A 624 -4.71 8.16 27.69
N PRO A 625 -4.97 7.29 28.67
CA PRO A 625 -5.86 6.15 28.47
C PRO A 625 -7.26 6.58 27.99
N ASN A 626 -8.05 5.63 27.51
CA ASN A 626 -9.48 5.86 27.26
C ASN A 626 -10.14 6.42 28.54
N GLN A 627 -10.92 7.50 28.41
CA GLN A 627 -11.54 8.26 29.51
C GLN A 627 -10.54 8.93 30.48
N GLY A 628 -9.26 9.01 30.14
CA GLY A 628 -8.24 9.61 30.99
C GLY A 628 -8.29 11.14 31.00
N ALA A 629 -8.14 11.76 32.17
CA ALA A 629 -8.05 13.21 32.34
C ALA A 629 -6.93 13.62 33.31
N ILE A 630 -6.46 14.86 33.19
CA ILE A 630 -5.45 15.46 34.07
C ILE A 630 -5.60 16.98 34.11
N ASP A 631 -5.33 17.57 35.27
CA ASP A 631 -5.32 19.02 35.47
C ASP A 631 -3.87 19.54 35.59
N PHE A 632 -3.60 20.68 34.97
CA PHE A 632 -2.34 21.44 35.10
C PHE A 632 -2.63 22.78 35.77
N LEU A 633 -2.06 23.00 36.95
CA LEU A 633 -2.12 24.28 37.65
C LEU A 633 -0.86 25.08 37.28
N VAL A 634 -1.03 26.14 36.50
CA VAL A 634 0.03 27.03 36.02
C VAL A 634 -0.02 28.32 36.83
N GLU A 635 0.94 28.50 37.73
CA GLU A 635 1.10 29.73 38.47
C GLU A 635 1.86 30.77 37.64
N ALA A 636 1.24 31.92 37.41
CA ALA A 636 1.82 33.00 36.63
C ALA A 636 1.81 34.32 37.41
N THR A 637 2.92 35.05 37.36
CA THR A 637 3.05 36.38 37.99
C THR A 637 3.16 37.48 36.94
N PHE A 638 2.75 38.70 37.28
CA PHE A 638 2.94 39.88 36.45
C PHE A 638 3.47 41.07 37.26
N THR A 639 3.94 42.12 36.58
CA THR A 639 4.39 43.36 37.22
C THR A 639 3.69 44.58 36.61
N GLY A 640 3.51 45.62 37.41
CA GLY A 640 2.94 46.90 37.00
C GLY A 640 1.47 47.07 37.39
N SER A 641 0.73 47.86 36.58
CA SER A 641 -0.66 48.23 36.82
C SER A 641 -1.62 47.03 36.82
N PHE A 642 -2.64 47.09 37.69
CA PHE A 642 -3.77 46.16 37.69
C PHE A 642 -4.78 46.42 36.57
N ASN A 643 -4.75 47.59 35.94
CA ASN A 643 -5.57 47.93 34.78
C ASN A 643 -4.91 47.36 33.50
N ARG A 644 -5.08 46.06 33.25
CA ARG A 644 -4.45 45.36 32.12
C ARG A 644 -5.29 44.17 31.63
N VAL A 645 -5.18 43.90 30.33
CA VAL A 645 -5.71 42.70 29.68
C VAL A 645 -4.57 41.74 29.37
N PHE A 646 -4.69 40.50 29.83
CA PHE A 646 -3.87 39.36 29.43
C PHE A 646 -4.70 38.51 28.47
N ASP A 647 -4.57 38.75 27.17
CA ASP A 647 -5.35 38.11 26.12
C ASP A 647 -4.77 36.76 25.68
N ASN A 648 -5.58 35.88 25.10
CA ASN A 648 -5.06 34.74 24.33
C ASN A 648 -4.16 33.74 25.09
N THR A 649 -4.41 33.49 26.39
CA THR A 649 -3.84 32.31 27.06
C THR A 649 -4.34 31.06 26.37
N LYS A 650 -3.47 30.33 25.68
CA LYS A 650 -3.81 29.19 24.83
C LYS A 650 -3.38 27.89 25.48
N ALA A 651 -4.25 26.89 25.49
CA ALA A 651 -3.86 25.50 25.72
C ALA A 651 -4.29 24.66 24.51
N SER A 652 -3.43 23.73 24.09
CA SER A 652 -3.70 22.82 23.00
C SER A 652 -3.14 21.42 23.25
N ILE A 653 -3.88 20.39 22.82
CA ILE A 653 -3.45 18.99 22.88
C ILE A 653 -3.41 18.40 21.47
N LEU A 654 -2.29 17.76 21.13
CA LEU A 654 -2.05 17.25 19.79
C LEU A 654 -1.94 15.72 19.81
N ARG A 655 -2.70 15.05 18.95
CA ARG A 655 -2.68 13.59 18.80
C ARG A 655 -1.28 13.06 18.41
N PRO A 656 -0.96 11.79 18.70
CA PRO A 656 0.19 11.11 18.13
C PRO A 656 -0.04 10.69 16.66
N ALA A 657 1.02 10.26 15.98
CA ALA A 657 0.95 9.71 14.64
C ALA A 657 0.09 8.43 14.56
N ASP A 658 -0.60 8.26 13.43
CA ASP A 658 -1.52 7.18 13.08
C ASP A 658 -2.63 6.91 14.10
N LEU A 659 -3.02 7.95 14.84
CA LEU A 659 -4.23 8.00 15.67
C LEU A 659 -5.22 8.97 15.04
N THR A 660 -6.49 8.61 14.99
CA THR A 660 -7.56 9.52 14.53
C THR A 660 -8.11 10.32 15.70
N ASP A 661 -8.16 11.64 15.56
CA ASP A 661 -9.03 12.52 16.36
C ASP A 661 -10.19 13.02 15.49
N PRO A 662 -11.48 12.73 15.84
CA PRO A 662 -12.61 13.02 14.97
C PRO A 662 -12.76 14.47 14.51
N ASP A 663 -12.31 15.45 15.29
CA ASP A 663 -12.35 16.88 14.96
C ASP A 663 -10.97 17.55 14.85
N ALA A 664 -9.89 16.77 14.95
CA ALA A 664 -8.51 17.26 14.81
C ALA A 664 -7.55 16.27 14.13
N THR A 665 -7.95 15.73 12.98
CA THR A 665 -7.06 14.95 12.10
C THR A 665 -6.79 15.71 10.79
N GLY A 666 -5.60 16.31 10.67
CA GLY A 666 -5.15 17.07 9.51
C GLY A 666 -4.75 16.18 8.32
N ASN A 667 -4.27 16.77 7.22
CA ASN A 667 -3.86 16.04 6.00
C ASN A 667 -2.35 15.74 5.91
N ASN A 668 -1.54 16.18 6.88
CA ASN A 668 -0.09 16.03 6.81
C ASN A 668 0.33 14.54 6.83
N ALA A 669 1.05 14.09 5.81
CA ALA A 669 1.54 12.71 5.72
C ALA A 669 2.76 12.45 6.62
N ALA A 670 3.47 13.49 7.06
CA ALA A 670 4.56 13.36 8.03
C ALA A 670 4.05 13.24 9.49
N GLY A 671 2.74 13.26 9.68
CA GLY A 671 2.10 13.24 11.00
C GLY A 671 1.74 14.62 11.54
N PRO A 672 1.13 14.68 12.73
CA PRO A 672 0.68 15.91 13.35
C PRO A 672 1.91 16.74 13.78
N VAL A 673 1.99 18.00 13.36
CA VAL A 673 3.08 18.94 13.69
C VAL A 673 2.58 20.07 14.57
N ASP A 674 1.47 20.69 14.15
CA ASP A 674 0.84 21.84 14.79
C ASP A 674 -0.64 21.56 15.11
N ALA A 675 -1.12 22.06 16.26
CA ALA A 675 -2.49 21.81 16.68
C ALA A 675 -3.53 22.61 15.89
N ASP A 676 -3.22 23.85 15.47
CA ASP A 676 -4.15 24.63 14.67
C ASP A 676 -4.32 24.03 13.27
N GLU A 677 -3.23 23.52 12.69
CA GLU A 677 -3.27 22.76 11.43
C GLU A 677 -4.15 21.50 11.57
N GLU A 678 -3.93 20.69 12.61
CA GLU A 678 -4.72 19.48 12.83
C GLU A 678 -6.21 19.79 13.04
N CYS A 679 -6.53 20.89 13.71
CA CYS A 679 -7.90 21.36 13.92
C CYS A 679 -8.62 21.81 12.64
N LEU A 680 -7.93 21.97 11.51
CA LEU A 680 -8.59 22.10 10.21
C LEU A 680 -9.29 20.80 9.80
N ASN A 681 -8.95 19.67 10.42
CA ASN A 681 -9.58 18.36 10.25
C ASN A 681 -9.71 17.94 8.78
N GLY A 682 -8.62 18.11 8.02
CA GLY A 682 -8.56 17.81 6.59
C GLY A 682 -8.98 18.95 5.66
N ALA A 683 -9.43 20.10 6.17
CA ALA A 683 -9.60 21.30 5.36
C ALA A 683 -8.24 21.92 4.99
N THR A 684 -8.14 22.51 3.80
CA THR A 684 -6.90 23.13 3.30
C THR A 684 -6.72 24.58 3.76
N THR A 685 -7.80 25.25 4.14
CA THR A 685 -7.82 26.64 4.63
C THR A 685 -9.00 26.85 5.56
N GLY A 686 -8.89 27.78 6.51
CA GLY A 686 -10.00 28.19 7.37
C GLY A 686 -9.56 28.41 8.82
N VAL A 687 -10.54 28.57 9.70
CA VAL A 687 -10.32 28.52 11.15
C VAL A 687 -10.64 27.10 11.60
N GLY A 688 -9.64 26.35 12.07
CA GLY A 688 -9.84 24.99 12.54
C GLY A 688 -10.74 24.96 13.77
N LEU A 689 -11.89 24.28 13.68
CA LEU A 689 -12.88 24.19 14.76
C LEU A 689 -12.82 22.79 15.37
N CYS A 690 -12.17 22.70 16.52
CA CYS A 690 -11.90 21.46 17.26
C CYS A 690 -12.04 21.72 18.76
N ASN A 691 -12.16 20.67 19.56
CA ASN A 691 -12.15 20.77 21.01
C ASN A 691 -10.72 20.71 21.62
N ASN A 692 -9.70 20.44 20.79
CA ASN A 692 -8.29 20.31 21.17
C ASN A 692 -7.62 21.62 21.57
N ILE A 693 -8.26 22.78 21.34
CA ILE A 693 -7.68 24.11 21.59
C ILE A 693 -8.68 24.99 22.33
N LYS A 694 -8.21 25.62 23.41
CA LYS A 694 -8.97 26.67 24.12
C LYS A 694 -8.13 27.89 24.41
N TYR A 695 -8.83 29.00 24.60
CA TYR A 695 -8.29 30.32 24.84
C TYR A 695 -8.95 30.97 26.05
N ASN A 696 -8.16 31.69 26.84
CA ASN A 696 -8.63 32.48 27.97
C ASN A 696 -8.03 33.88 27.95
N THR A 697 -8.85 34.87 28.31
CA THR A 697 -8.43 36.25 28.52
C THR A 697 -8.74 36.63 29.96
N VAL A 698 -7.78 37.27 30.65
CA VAL A 698 -8.02 37.89 31.96
C VAL A 698 -7.99 39.40 31.81
N ASN A 699 -9.08 40.08 32.18
CA ASN A 699 -9.18 41.54 32.18
C ASN A 699 -9.29 42.04 33.62
N GLY A 700 -8.20 42.65 34.11
CA GLY A 700 -8.16 43.28 35.43
C GLY A 700 -8.43 44.78 35.33
N GLN A 701 -9.27 45.30 36.23
CA GLN A 701 -9.44 46.74 36.38
C GLN A 701 -9.54 47.16 37.85
N GLU A 702 -8.90 48.27 38.17
CA GLU A 702 -8.98 48.96 39.45
C GLU A 702 -9.55 50.36 39.22
N ILE A 703 -10.69 50.63 39.84
CA ILE A 703 -11.48 51.85 39.67
C ILE A 703 -11.98 52.38 41.01
N CYS A 704 -12.47 53.62 41.01
CA CYS A 704 -13.13 54.21 42.17
C CYS A 704 -14.62 53.87 42.16
N GLN A 705 -15.21 53.68 43.35
CA GLN A 705 -16.63 53.43 43.51
C GLN A 705 -17.46 54.50 42.79
N GLY A 706 -18.47 54.06 42.04
CA GLY A 706 -19.30 54.94 41.20
C GLY A 706 -18.67 55.39 39.87
N SER A 707 -17.39 55.06 39.60
CA SER A 707 -16.79 55.31 38.28
C SER A 707 -17.18 54.21 37.29
N ASN A 708 -17.28 54.58 36.01
CA ASN A 708 -17.50 53.60 34.96
C ASN A 708 -16.27 52.70 34.79
N ILE A 709 -16.50 51.40 34.59
CA ILE A 709 -15.46 50.49 34.12
C ILE A 709 -15.05 50.86 32.69
N THR A 710 -13.81 50.53 32.31
CA THR A 710 -13.45 50.50 30.90
C THR A 710 -14.27 49.39 30.23
N PRO A 711 -15.04 49.68 29.16
CA PRO A 711 -15.92 48.69 28.56
C PRO A 711 -15.19 47.41 28.17
N ILE A 712 -15.75 46.26 28.53
CA ILE A 712 -15.18 44.96 28.22
C ILE A 712 -15.90 44.43 26.99
N ILE A 713 -15.15 44.26 25.90
CA ILE A 713 -15.68 43.77 24.63
C ILE A 713 -15.24 42.32 24.45
N TYR A 714 -16.20 41.44 24.26
CA TYR A 714 -15.98 40.04 23.90
C TYR A 714 -16.55 39.78 22.51
N THR A 715 -15.72 39.32 21.59
CA THR A 715 -16.15 38.88 20.26
C THR A 715 -16.49 37.40 20.30
N LEU A 716 -17.66 37.04 19.78
CA LEU A 716 -18.13 35.66 19.70
C LEU A 716 -17.16 34.84 18.85
N SER A 717 -16.74 33.67 19.36
CA SER A 717 -15.85 32.80 18.62
C SER A 717 -16.54 32.20 17.38
N PRO A 718 -15.80 31.86 16.30
CA PRO A 718 -16.39 31.36 15.06
C PRO A 718 -17.22 30.08 15.19
N ASP A 719 -16.98 29.28 16.23
CA ASP A 719 -17.73 28.07 16.59
C ASP A 719 -18.98 28.33 17.46
N GLY A 720 -19.27 29.61 17.76
CA GLY A 720 -20.31 30.04 18.66
C GLY A 720 -21.52 30.68 17.99
N THR A 721 -22.71 30.47 18.55
CA THR A 721 -23.94 31.17 18.15
C THR A 721 -24.50 32.09 19.23
N GLN A 722 -24.10 31.91 20.50
CA GLN A 722 -24.64 32.64 21.64
C GLN A 722 -23.56 32.96 22.67
N PHE A 723 -23.73 34.08 23.36
CA PHE A 723 -22.91 34.48 24.50
C PHE A 723 -23.47 33.92 25.80
N GLU A 724 -22.58 33.54 26.72
CA GLU A 724 -22.89 33.20 28.10
C GLU A 724 -22.03 34.09 29.01
N ASN A 725 -22.64 34.69 30.03
CA ASN A 725 -21.92 35.37 31.10
C ASN A 725 -22.30 34.75 32.45
N SER A 726 -21.52 35.03 33.50
CA SER A 726 -21.95 34.65 34.85
C SER A 726 -23.24 35.39 35.22
N THR A 727 -24.18 34.68 35.82
CA THR A 727 -25.47 35.22 36.25
C THR A 727 -25.62 35.05 37.76
N PRO A 728 -25.90 36.14 38.53
CA PRO A 728 -26.03 37.54 38.08
C PRO A 728 -24.67 38.21 37.77
N LEU A 729 -24.70 39.27 36.94
CA LEU A 729 -23.56 40.19 36.80
C LEU A 729 -23.44 41.07 38.07
N PRO A 730 -22.25 41.63 38.36
CA PRO A 730 -22.08 42.66 39.38
C PRO A 730 -23.12 43.78 39.30
N ASP A 731 -23.64 44.19 40.45
CA ASP A 731 -24.63 45.28 40.54
C ASP A 731 -24.08 46.58 39.94
N GLY A 732 -24.89 47.22 39.08
CA GLY A 732 -24.53 48.44 38.35
C GLY A 732 -23.84 48.20 36.99
N LEU A 733 -23.50 46.95 36.65
CA LEU A 733 -23.06 46.57 35.31
C LEU A 733 -24.21 46.05 34.46
N SER A 734 -24.12 46.32 33.16
CA SER A 734 -25.05 45.80 32.17
C SER A 734 -24.28 45.26 30.96
N ALA A 735 -24.91 44.31 30.27
CA ALA A 735 -24.34 43.71 29.07
C ALA A 735 -25.23 43.99 27.86
N GLN A 736 -24.61 44.43 26.77
CA GLN A 736 -25.27 44.72 25.51
C GLN A 736 -24.63 43.93 24.37
N ASN A 737 -25.45 43.31 23.52
CA ASN A 737 -24.98 42.63 22.32
C ASN A 737 -25.16 43.54 21.10
N ALA A 738 -24.12 43.65 20.27
CA ALA A 738 -24.14 44.36 19.00
C ALA A 738 -23.34 43.57 17.96
N GLY A 739 -24.03 43.01 16.96
CA GLY A 739 -23.42 42.07 16.01
C GLY A 739 -22.78 40.87 16.74
N ASN A 740 -21.53 40.56 16.41
CA ASN A 740 -20.75 39.49 17.03
C ASN A 740 -20.03 39.92 18.31
N ASN A 741 -20.32 41.10 18.86
CA ASN A 741 -19.69 41.59 20.08
C ASN A 741 -20.69 41.68 21.22
N ARG A 742 -20.24 41.29 22.41
CA ARG A 742 -20.89 41.59 23.68
C ARG A 742 -20.03 42.57 24.46
N THR A 743 -20.63 43.70 24.83
CA THR A 743 -19.98 44.75 25.61
C THR A 743 -20.58 44.77 27.01
N VAL A 744 -19.73 44.69 28.04
CA VAL A 744 -20.12 44.92 29.43
C VAL A 744 -19.61 46.29 29.87
N SER A 745 -20.50 47.12 30.40
CA SER A 745 -20.21 48.49 30.84
C SER A 745 -21.12 48.91 31.98
N GLY A 746 -20.78 50.03 32.63
CA GLY A 746 -21.51 50.57 33.78
C GLY A 746 -20.56 50.96 34.91
N ALA A 747 -21.12 51.30 36.06
CA ALA A 747 -20.37 51.70 37.26
C ALA A 747 -20.72 50.79 38.43
N LEU A 748 -19.72 50.41 39.23
CA LEU A 748 -19.95 49.60 40.42
C LEU A 748 -20.48 50.48 41.56
N SER A 749 -21.64 50.09 42.10
CA SER A 749 -22.32 50.82 43.19
C SER A 749 -21.68 50.57 44.57
N ALA A 750 -21.05 49.40 44.77
CA ALA A 750 -20.38 49.01 46.01
C ALA A 750 -18.86 48.95 45.85
N SER A 751 -18.13 49.13 46.96
CA SER A 751 -16.69 48.87 47.05
C SER A 751 -16.41 47.37 47.25
N GLY A 752 -15.21 46.92 46.89
CA GLY A 752 -14.77 45.53 47.00
C GLY A 752 -14.31 44.92 45.68
N ILE A 753 -13.99 43.63 45.71
CA ILE A 753 -13.55 42.86 44.54
C ILE A 753 -14.74 42.08 43.98
N GLN A 754 -14.98 42.19 42.69
CA GLN A 754 -16.03 41.47 41.98
C GLN A 754 -15.47 40.78 40.74
N THR A 755 -15.97 39.59 40.42
CA THR A 755 -15.51 38.80 39.27
C THR A 755 -16.69 38.31 38.44
N PHE A 756 -16.50 38.24 37.13
CA PHE A 756 -17.46 37.63 36.21
C PHE A 756 -16.75 37.07 34.98
N PHE A 757 -17.47 36.32 34.14
CA PHE A 757 -16.94 35.88 32.84
C PHE A 757 -17.90 36.20 31.70
N ILE A 758 -17.36 36.24 30.49
CA ILE A 758 -18.08 36.20 29.21
C ILE A 758 -17.43 35.11 28.36
N LYS A 759 -18.22 34.20 27.80
CA LYS A 759 -17.73 33.10 26.94
C LYS A 759 -18.75 32.77 25.86
N THR A 760 -18.33 31.96 24.91
CA THR A 760 -19.22 31.33 23.94
C THR A 760 -19.97 30.17 24.60
N LEU A 761 -21.30 30.14 24.45
CA LEU A 761 -22.14 29.06 24.99
C LEU A 761 -21.74 27.70 24.38
N ASN A 762 -21.77 26.64 25.19
CA ASN A 762 -21.42 25.26 24.85
C ASN A 762 -19.95 24.99 24.50
N THR A 763 -19.38 25.68 23.52
CA THR A 763 -18.01 25.36 23.06
C THR A 763 -16.96 25.80 24.05
N LYS A 764 -17.18 26.97 24.68
CA LYS A 764 -16.25 27.61 25.61
C LYS A 764 -14.81 27.66 25.03
N ARG A 765 -14.68 27.77 23.71
CA ARG A 765 -13.39 27.79 23.01
C ARG A 765 -12.61 29.05 23.37
N THR A 766 -13.30 30.17 23.53
CA THR A 766 -12.77 31.41 24.09
C THR A 766 -13.57 31.82 25.33
N GLN A 767 -12.90 32.32 26.36
CA GLN A 767 -13.53 32.88 27.56
C GLN A 767 -12.74 34.08 28.07
N THR A 768 -13.43 35.18 28.38
CA THR A 768 -12.87 36.32 29.09
C THR A 768 -13.32 36.27 30.55
N ASN A 769 -12.38 36.16 31.48
CA ASN A 769 -12.59 36.33 32.91
C ASN A 769 -12.22 37.76 33.30
N VAL A 770 -13.06 38.38 34.10
CA VAL A 770 -12.92 39.79 34.50
C VAL A 770 -12.80 39.82 36.02
N ILE A 771 -11.83 40.59 36.50
CA ILE A 771 -11.67 40.90 37.92
C ILE A 771 -11.62 42.42 38.11
N LEU A 772 -12.53 42.93 38.92
CA LEU A 772 -12.70 44.36 39.18
C LEU A 772 -12.46 44.64 40.66
N ARG A 773 -11.67 45.66 40.98
CA ARG A 773 -11.61 46.25 42.33
C ARG A 773 -12.20 47.64 42.29
N SER A 774 -13.28 47.83 43.05
CA SER A 774 -13.93 49.11 43.30
C SER A 774 -13.43 49.66 44.65
N ASN A 775 -12.60 50.69 44.61
CA ASN A 775 -12.06 51.35 45.79
C ASN A 775 -13.09 52.33 46.36
N ALA A 776 -13.31 52.29 47.68
CA ALA A 776 -14.23 53.22 48.34
C ALA A 776 -13.77 54.68 48.13
N LEU A 777 -14.73 55.60 47.95
CA LEU A 777 -14.40 57.02 47.85
C LEU A 777 -13.89 57.56 49.20
N PRO A 778 -12.85 58.39 49.22
CA PRO A 778 -12.40 59.03 50.45
C PRO A 778 -13.40 60.10 50.91
N ASP A 779 -13.61 60.19 52.21
CA ASP A 779 -14.38 61.27 52.84
C ASP A 779 -13.44 62.20 53.63
N ALA A 780 -13.91 63.38 54.00
CA ALA A 780 -13.11 64.36 54.72
C ALA A 780 -13.97 65.35 55.51
N THR A 781 -13.47 65.73 56.67
CA THR A 781 -14.03 66.76 57.54
C THR A 781 -13.07 67.93 57.66
N ALA A 782 -13.61 69.12 57.91
CA ALA A 782 -12.84 70.34 58.17
C ALA A 782 -13.24 70.89 59.54
N ASN A 783 -12.26 71.23 60.39
CA ASN A 783 -12.47 71.81 61.71
C ASN A 783 -11.48 72.94 61.98
N GLY A 784 -11.87 73.89 62.82
CA GLY A 784 -11.03 75.04 63.21
C GLY A 784 -11.66 75.89 64.30
N PRO A 785 -10.94 76.89 64.84
CA PRO A 785 -11.48 77.80 65.85
C PRO A 785 -12.54 78.75 65.26
N VAL A 786 -13.62 79.01 66.00
CA VAL A 786 -14.72 79.92 65.56
C VAL A 786 -14.31 81.39 65.60
N SER A 787 -13.47 81.76 66.58
CA SER A 787 -12.96 83.13 66.72
C SER A 787 -11.56 83.16 67.30
N LEU A 788 -10.78 84.15 66.87
CA LEU A 788 -9.41 84.42 67.31
C LEU A 788 -9.21 85.93 67.50
N CYS A 789 -8.16 86.33 68.21
CA CYS A 789 -7.71 87.73 68.24
C CYS A 789 -6.52 87.92 67.28
N VAL A 790 -6.31 89.15 66.82
CA VAL A 790 -5.06 89.55 66.14
C VAL A 790 -3.87 89.23 67.05
N ASP A 791 -2.82 88.64 66.46
CA ASP A 791 -1.62 88.12 67.15
C ASP A 791 -1.86 86.99 68.17
N ALA A 792 -2.93 86.19 68.03
CA ALA A 792 -3.17 85.05 68.90
C ALA A 792 -1.94 84.11 68.97
N THR A 793 -1.47 83.82 70.19
CA THR A 793 -0.36 82.90 70.45
C THR A 793 -0.84 81.45 70.46
N GLY A 794 -0.14 80.52 69.78
CA GLY A 794 -0.46 79.09 69.80
C GLY A 794 -0.65 78.42 68.44
N ASN A 795 -0.24 79.05 67.34
CA ASN A 795 -0.32 78.51 65.96
C ASN A 795 -1.72 77.99 65.59
N PRO A 796 -2.77 78.84 65.63
CA PRO A 796 -4.11 78.43 65.25
C PRO A 796 -4.14 77.94 63.79
N ALA A 797 -4.83 76.82 63.55
CA ALA A 797 -4.89 76.19 62.24
C ALA A 797 -6.28 75.62 61.94
N ILE A 798 -6.60 75.52 60.65
CA ILE A 798 -7.68 74.67 60.14
C ILE A 798 -7.11 73.26 59.98
N SER A 799 -7.83 72.26 60.48
CA SER A 799 -7.51 70.84 60.27
C SER A 799 -8.46 70.23 59.24
N PHE A 800 -7.92 69.65 58.18
CA PHE A 800 -8.63 68.74 57.28
C PHE A 800 -8.30 67.31 57.66
N LYS A 801 -9.31 66.52 58.01
CA LYS A 801 -9.14 65.12 58.40
C LYS A 801 -9.84 64.22 57.39
N GLY A 802 -9.07 63.36 56.73
CA GLY A 802 -9.56 62.37 55.79
C GLY A 802 -10.12 61.14 56.52
N SER A 803 -11.06 60.46 55.89
CA SER A 803 -11.64 59.20 56.36
C SER A 803 -11.85 58.25 55.17
N GLY A 804 -11.72 56.94 55.41
CA GLY A 804 -11.76 55.91 54.36
C GLY A 804 -10.76 54.80 54.63
N SER A 805 -10.23 54.17 53.56
CA SER A 805 -9.39 52.97 53.66
C SER A 805 -7.89 53.22 53.81
N THR A 806 -7.42 54.47 53.93
CA THR A 806 -5.98 54.82 53.92
C THR A 806 -5.64 55.93 54.91
N VAL A 807 -4.33 56.21 55.10
CA VAL A 807 -3.81 57.29 55.96
C VAL A 807 -2.96 58.28 55.17
N SER A 808 -3.27 58.47 53.88
CA SER A 808 -2.53 59.40 53.01
C SER A 808 -3.49 60.10 52.06
N TYR A 809 -3.78 61.36 52.35
CA TYR A 809 -4.76 62.15 51.61
C TYR A 809 -4.16 63.45 51.07
N GLU A 810 -4.70 63.90 49.94
CA GLU A 810 -4.52 65.25 49.40
C GLU A 810 -5.87 65.98 49.45
N PHE A 811 -5.90 67.15 50.07
CA PHE A 811 -7.08 67.99 50.18
C PHE A 811 -6.92 69.21 49.27
N SER A 812 -7.93 69.50 48.46
CA SER A 812 -8.03 70.77 47.72
C SER A 812 -8.96 71.73 48.45
N TYR A 813 -8.53 72.97 48.69
CA TYR A 813 -9.29 73.97 49.44
C TYR A 813 -9.11 75.40 48.87
N ALA A 814 -9.98 76.33 49.24
CA ALA A 814 -9.86 77.75 48.92
C ALA A 814 -10.12 78.63 50.14
N ILE A 815 -9.50 79.82 50.19
CA ILE A 815 -9.68 80.82 51.25
C ILE A 815 -10.38 82.05 50.65
N ASN A 816 -11.49 82.51 51.23
CA ASN A 816 -12.20 83.74 50.83
C ASN A 816 -12.44 83.88 49.32
N ASN A 817 -12.91 82.81 48.66
CA ASN A 817 -13.11 82.72 47.20
C ASN A 817 -11.85 82.88 46.33
N GLY A 818 -10.65 82.70 46.90
CA GLY A 818 -9.38 82.72 46.17
C GLY A 818 -9.12 81.47 45.32
N ALA A 819 -7.89 81.37 44.78
CA ALA A 819 -7.45 80.22 44.01
C ALA A 819 -7.43 78.93 44.85
N VAL A 820 -7.71 77.80 44.19
CA VAL A 820 -7.64 76.47 44.81
C VAL A 820 -6.19 76.15 45.16
N GLN A 821 -5.98 75.75 46.41
CA GLN A 821 -4.72 75.29 46.99
C GLN A 821 -4.84 73.82 47.37
N THR A 822 -3.71 73.13 47.53
CA THR A 822 -3.68 71.74 48.01
C THR A 822 -2.82 71.58 49.26
N VAL A 823 -3.15 70.61 50.09
CA VAL A 823 -2.34 70.17 51.22
C VAL A 823 -2.43 68.66 51.39
N THR A 824 -1.31 68.01 51.69
CA THR A 824 -1.24 66.57 51.92
C THR A 824 -1.06 66.24 53.39
N THR A 825 -1.53 65.07 53.80
CA THR A 825 -1.30 64.57 55.16
C THR A 825 0.18 64.21 55.37
N PRO A 826 0.77 64.51 56.54
CA PRO A 826 2.07 63.97 56.92
C PRO A 826 2.07 62.44 56.97
N THR A 827 3.25 61.83 56.83
CA THR A 827 3.39 60.37 56.89
C THR A 827 2.80 59.79 58.18
N GLY A 828 1.88 58.82 58.03
CA GLY A 828 1.24 58.13 59.16
C GLY A 828 0.09 58.92 59.83
N SER A 829 -0.36 60.03 59.24
CA SER A 829 -1.49 60.82 59.74
C SER A 829 -2.62 60.88 58.72
N ASP A 830 -3.86 60.94 59.19
CA ASP A 830 -5.05 61.20 58.37
C ASP A 830 -5.41 62.70 58.30
N THR A 831 -4.63 63.56 58.96
CA THR A 831 -4.97 64.97 59.16
C THR A 831 -3.89 65.90 58.61
N ALA A 832 -4.29 66.87 57.79
CA ALA A 832 -3.46 67.99 57.32
C ALA A 832 -3.89 69.29 57.99
N THR A 833 -2.96 70.20 58.27
CA THR A 833 -3.27 71.49 58.93
C THR A 833 -2.80 72.68 58.09
N ILE A 834 -3.63 73.72 58.05
CA ILE A 834 -3.36 75.00 57.40
C ILE A 834 -3.32 76.08 58.47
N ALA A 835 -2.19 76.78 58.60
CA ALA A 835 -2.06 77.87 59.56
C ALA A 835 -2.99 79.04 59.21
N ILE A 836 -3.65 79.62 60.21
CA ILE A 836 -4.52 80.78 60.06
C ILE A 836 -3.68 82.05 60.25
N PRO A 837 -3.57 82.96 59.26
CA PRO A 837 -2.89 84.23 59.43
C PRO A 837 -3.67 85.14 60.39
N VAL A 838 -3.09 85.52 61.53
CA VAL A 838 -3.73 86.36 62.56
C VAL A 838 -3.26 87.82 62.53
N ASN A 839 -2.77 88.30 61.39
CA ASN A 839 -2.20 89.64 61.22
C ASN A 839 -3.24 90.72 60.87
N ASN A 840 -4.43 90.34 60.42
CA ASN A 840 -5.50 91.26 60.02
C ASN A 840 -6.83 90.83 60.62
N THR A 841 -7.65 91.80 61.04
CA THR A 841 -9.04 91.55 61.48
C THR A 841 -9.94 91.23 60.30
N GLY A 842 -10.91 90.34 60.48
CA GLY A 842 -11.89 89.99 59.44
C GLY A 842 -12.41 88.57 59.55
N VAL A 843 -13.36 88.22 58.70
CA VAL A 843 -13.86 86.83 58.57
C VAL A 843 -13.08 86.14 57.46
N PHE A 844 -12.54 84.97 57.76
CA PHE A 844 -11.86 84.11 56.80
C PHE A 844 -12.62 82.80 56.64
N THR A 845 -13.11 82.52 55.44
CA THR A 845 -13.84 81.30 55.08
C THR A 845 -12.88 80.33 54.37
N TYR A 846 -12.65 79.17 54.99
CA TYR A 846 -11.87 78.07 54.43
C TYR A 846 -12.82 77.00 53.88
N LYS A 847 -12.84 76.85 52.55
CA LYS A 847 -13.71 75.90 51.86
C LYS A 847 -12.93 74.68 51.42
N LEU A 848 -13.27 73.50 51.94
CA LEU A 848 -12.79 72.21 51.46
C LEU A 848 -13.55 71.81 50.20
N ILE A 849 -12.83 71.66 49.09
CA ILE A 849 -13.36 71.44 47.74
C ILE A 849 -13.30 69.97 47.34
N SER A 850 -12.24 69.25 47.70
CA SER A 850 -12.15 67.82 47.45
C SER A 850 -11.13 67.15 48.36
N VAL A 851 -11.27 65.84 48.50
CA VAL A 851 -10.28 64.94 49.11
C VAL A 851 -9.93 63.86 48.12
N LYS A 852 -8.64 63.55 48.00
CA LYS A 852 -8.09 62.47 47.19
C LYS A 852 -7.29 61.52 48.05
N ASP A 853 -7.59 60.23 47.94
CA ASP A 853 -6.78 59.15 48.48
C ASP A 853 -5.57 58.96 47.56
N LEU A 854 -4.37 59.14 48.11
CA LEU A 854 -3.14 59.07 47.31
C LEU A 854 -2.71 57.62 46.99
N ALA A 855 -3.19 56.62 47.72
CA ALA A 855 -2.85 55.22 47.45
C ALA A 855 -3.73 54.62 46.34
N THR A 856 -5.02 54.96 46.31
CA THR A 856 -5.95 54.47 45.28
C THR A 856 -6.15 55.45 44.12
N GLY A 857 -5.78 56.72 44.31
CA GLY A 857 -6.02 57.80 43.36
C GLY A 857 -7.46 58.32 43.36
N CYS A 858 -8.36 57.73 44.15
CA CYS A 858 -9.77 58.09 44.18
C CYS A 858 -10.01 59.44 44.83
N SER A 859 -10.88 60.26 44.23
CA SER A 859 -11.20 61.60 44.73
C SER A 859 -12.69 61.80 44.90
N GLN A 860 -13.09 62.51 45.96
CA GLN A 860 -14.46 62.93 46.19
C GLN A 860 -14.52 64.44 46.37
N THR A 861 -15.45 65.08 45.65
CA THR A 861 -15.79 66.50 45.85
C THR A 861 -16.43 66.71 47.22
N LYS A 862 -16.07 67.81 47.87
CA LYS A 862 -16.59 68.28 49.15
C LYS A 862 -17.10 69.72 49.01
N ASN A 863 -17.97 70.09 49.93
CA ASN A 863 -18.51 71.44 50.04
C ASN A 863 -18.66 71.77 51.54
N VAL A 864 -17.54 71.75 52.26
CA VAL A 864 -17.49 72.00 53.71
C VAL A 864 -16.76 73.31 53.94
N GLU A 865 -17.32 74.21 54.73
CA GLU A 865 -16.76 75.52 55.03
C GLU A 865 -16.51 75.70 56.52
N VAL A 866 -15.38 76.31 56.87
CA VAL A 866 -15.05 76.73 58.24
C VAL A 866 -14.80 78.24 58.21
N GLU A 867 -15.63 78.99 58.93
CA GLU A 867 -15.45 80.43 59.09
C GLU A 867 -14.69 80.74 60.38
N VAL A 868 -13.66 81.57 60.27
CA VAL A 868 -12.85 82.04 61.39
C VAL A 868 -12.94 83.55 61.45
N THR A 869 -13.48 84.09 62.55
CA THR A 869 -13.51 85.54 62.77
C THR A 869 -12.29 85.98 63.58
N ILE A 870 -11.46 86.85 63.02
CA ILE A 870 -10.32 87.45 63.71
C ILE A 870 -10.73 88.84 64.23
N PHE A 871 -10.82 88.96 65.54
CA PHE A 871 -11.15 90.19 66.27
C PHE A 871 -9.90 91.05 66.56
N PRO A 872 -10.04 92.38 66.65
CA PRO A 872 -8.96 93.24 67.13
C PRO A 872 -8.59 92.92 68.58
N LYS A 873 -7.36 93.27 69.01
CA LYS A 873 -6.96 93.17 70.42
C LYS A 873 -7.89 94.01 71.32
N PRO A 874 -8.33 93.51 72.47
CA PRO A 874 -9.14 94.29 73.41
C PRO A 874 -8.40 95.57 73.87
N ALA A 875 -9.06 96.73 73.78
CA ALA A 875 -8.56 97.98 74.35
C ALA A 875 -9.15 98.20 75.76
N GLN A 876 -8.33 97.94 76.79
CA GLN A 876 -8.59 98.10 78.25
C GLN A 876 -9.70 97.24 78.89
N ALA A 877 -9.37 96.64 80.04
CA ALA A 877 -10.28 95.83 80.86
C ALA A 877 -11.12 96.71 81.79
N HIS A 878 -12.45 96.58 81.74
CA HIS A 878 -13.36 97.16 82.72
C HIS A 878 -13.74 96.08 83.74
N ILE A 879 -13.24 96.19 84.97
CA ILE A 879 -13.62 95.30 86.09
C ILE A 879 -14.84 95.91 86.76
N GLN A 880 -15.98 95.20 86.76
CA GLN A 880 -17.14 95.54 87.59
C GLN A 880 -17.29 94.45 88.65
N LEU A 881 -16.95 94.78 89.91
CA LEU A 881 -17.21 93.92 91.07
C LEU A 881 -18.69 94.05 91.43
N ILE A 882 -19.39 92.92 91.49
CA ILE A 882 -20.80 92.82 91.93
C ILE A 882 -20.79 92.54 93.44
N GLN A 883 -21.53 93.34 94.21
CA GLN A 883 -21.85 93.09 95.63
C GLN A 883 -23.12 92.27 95.76
#